data_AF-A0A084W873-F1
#
_entry.id   AF-A0A084W873-F1
#
_cell.length_a   1.000
_cell.length_b   1.000
_cell.length_c   1.000
_cell.angle_alpha   90.00
_cell.angle_beta   90.00
_cell.angle_gamma   90.00
#
_symmetry.space_group_name_H-M   'P 1'
#
loop_
_entity.id
_entity.type
_entity.pdbx_description
1 polymer ?
#
loop_
_entity_poly.entity_id
_entity_poly.type
_entity_poly.pdbx_seq_one_letter_code
_entity_poly.pdbx_strand_id
1 'polypeptide(L)'
;MPNPDFGINANLNVRSEVVSEASRLTAAFVDINSVTVTLTSDYTLLNTVKSAIVYIGTMVQSAGTTLAQQLTSLANDDGPNNVAAAFGSVNGAIDSLKTLMDTGLNTQLDLLHDQTGPFLKERFQDAFKHMRRALVQLTERLLTLQDGVTAAKASYSGMGQIPSSIVRSKVSVRVQNAALAAIVEVRARIGAIRYMVQNTLYDLEQADEFLIDVTSEAVSEVQEMNQDTLQDFFEETGELQGDIITHVLGSVACVLFPQLSELTSLTDQLSSVSSYTNSLEPSLEVLLDIFSQSSLSAYSAQYGSLTAGYISSALALQNDLVEFFQDETCAAIQETIGALISGGPYNRYCFARYSDRVYNLYDLHVDAASRCYEVEYNRLVTLADLLEDWVDLIMYDVEDLVYRVAVCVDLPSNQDACLSTYGELYNQLGGGLLSKVVLWIGLLEKELNANYTRLAACVKSARYSTVHSVKAILYKLNKCVECGHRPDESNGTSSESDETSEVMSMATVAGAVKAFAIASDTAVQFDAVDEKTITLESHYTRLYDLKTALTTIATQIATTGQELTDKLETLAPSTGPLPDVFTDVTSALTSLRTLLQTGLSTQTDDIQTMVGNYITDMLTDASDDLLDALSRLETQLGLLQAGIEAATIAYGGLNIPASFTRRYVSPKVIYELQRAIHDLKSDLPLVTYIIKLTLGHLENADIYLATVLERANSAVYEVIRQYDGFKQELLDNAFLVSDGIATPFRLTYTAQVDDLAFAMSELEQLGSYTDVLQPVLAAYEAALEETNRNAIAFAAETTLTNYLARVVKLDDLLDRFYDEKLCKPAQDIMQVLIASGPWADYCFSKYSPRLPELVSINANRFQLCYELEAVRLAKLYEIIGRLVQQILYDVENLAEDTLTCLYRWEDGSDCIALIGPYYLELSDLIVKKQQDLSNIIEYETDASYNRMAACVNGGKCGLLSAAEDLVDDVQACELAGPQA
;
A
#
# COMPACT_ATOMS: atom_id res chain seq x y z
N MET A 1 -45.51 -16.87 -18.69
CA MET A 1 -45.62 -18.06 -17.82
C MET A 1 -45.59 -17.57 -16.38
N PRO A 2 -46.37 -18.14 -15.45
CA PRO A 2 -46.30 -17.77 -14.04
C PRO A 2 -44.90 -18.13 -13.52
N ASN A 3 -44.20 -17.17 -12.91
CA ASN A 3 -42.80 -17.30 -12.52
C ASN A 3 -42.75 -17.54 -11.01
N PRO A 4 -42.38 -18.74 -10.55
CA PRO A 4 -42.44 -19.13 -9.14
C PRO A 4 -41.21 -18.63 -8.35
N ASP A 5 -41.43 -18.19 -7.11
CA ASP A 5 -40.43 -17.50 -6.28
C ASP A 5 -40.46 -17.97 -4.80
N PHE A 6 -39.29 -18.20 -4.19
CA PHE A 6 -39.09 -18.50 -2.75
C PHE A 6 -39.78 -19.77 -2.21
N GLY A 7 -39.82 -20.85 -3.00
CA GLY A 7 -40.32 -22.16 -2.55
C GLY A 7 -41.84 -22.32 -2.59
N ILE A 8 -42.53 -21.35 -3.23
CA ILE A 8 -43.96 -21.41 -3.54
C ILE A 8 -44.20 -21.01 -5.01
N ASN A 9 -45.27 -21.53 -5.60
CA ASN A 9 -45.71 -21.10 -6.93
C ASN A 9 -46.42 -19.74 -6.86
N ALA A 10 -45.66 -18.65 -6.69
CA ALA A 10 -46.15 -17.27 -6.57
C ALA A 10 -45.18 -16.29 -7.23
N ASN A 11 -45.67 -15.11 -7.63
CA ASN A 11 -44.81 -13.99 -8.04
C ASN A 11 -44.57 -13.08 -6.84
N LEU A 12 -43.31 -12.93 -6.41
CA LEU A 12 -42.82 -11.94 -5.46
C LEU A 12 -42.05 -10.85 -6.22
N ASN A 13 -42.15 -9.60 -5.74
CA ASN A 13 -41.61 -8.45 -6.48
C ASN A 13 -40.08 -8.37 -6.46
N VAL A 14 -39.42 -8.97 -5.46
CA VAL A 14 -37.96 -8.79 -5.22
C VAL A 14 -37.05 -9.84 -5.84
N ARG A 15 -37.58 -10.78 -6.62
CA ARG A 15 -36.77 -11.90 -7.13
C ARG A 15 -35.57 -11.43 -7.96
N SER A 16 -35.81 -10.57 -8.93
CA SER A 16 -34.76 -10.07 -9.85
C SER A 16 -33.63 -9.38 -9.10
N GLU A 17 -34.00 -8.60 -8.09
CA GLU A 17 -33.13 -7.83 -7.23
C GLU A 17 -32.32 -8.76 -6.34
N VAL A 18 -32.94 -9.77 -5.72
CA VAL A 18 -32.22 -10.77 -4.92
C VAL A 18 -31.23 -11.58 -5.76
N VAL A 19 -31.59 -11.97 -6.99
CA VAL A 19 -30.67 -12.67 -7.91
C VAL A 19 -29.50 -11.76 -8.33
N SER A 20 -29.79 -10.49 -8.63
CA SER A 20 -28.75 -9.51 -8.99
C SER A 20 -27.78 -9.27 -7.83
N GLU A 21 -28.31 -9.06 -6.62
CA GLU A 21 -27.53 -8.82 -5.42
C GLU A 21 -26.74 -10.06 -4.99
N ALA A 22 -27.30 -11.27 -5.13
CA ALA A 22 -26.57 -12.51 -4.89
C ALA A 22 -25.43 -12.71 -5.91
N SER A 23 -25.61 -12.28 -7.16
CA SER A 23 -24.55 -12.31 -8.17
C SER A 23 -23.40 -11.36 -7.82
N ARG A 24 -23.72 -10.14 -7.38
CA ARG A 24 -22.71 -9.17 -6.89
C ARG A 24 -22.02 -9.66 -5.61
N LEU A 25 -22.76 -10.31 -4.71
CA LEU A 25 -22.19 -10.95 -3.52
C LEU A 25 -21.22 -12.08 -3.88
N THR A 26 -21.55 -12.87 -4.90
CA THR A 26 -20.65 -13.92 -5.43
C THR A 26 -19.34 -13.30 -5.92
N ALA A 27 -19.41 -12.23 -6.72
CA ALA A 27 -18.23 -11.53 -7.22
C ALA A 27 -17.35 -11.00 -6.07
N ALA A 28 -17.96 -10.39 -5.05
CA ALA A 28 -17.25 -9.88 -3.88
C ALA A 28 -16.52 -10.99 -3.09
N PHE A 29 -17.12 -12.17 -2.92
CA PHE A 29 -16.46 -13.30 -2.27
C PHE A 29 -15.34 -13.91 -3.12
N VAL A 30 -15.50 -13.97 -4.45
CA VAL A 30 -14.46 -14.46 -5.37
C VAL A 30 -13.23 -13.56 -5.32
N ASP A 31 -13.45 -12.24 -5.22
CA ASP A 31 -12.38 -11.26 -5.20
C ASP A 31 -11.49 -11.31 -3.94
N ILE A 32 -11.88 -12.06 -2.90
CA ILE A 32 -11.02 -12.28 -1.71
C ILE A 32 -9.68 -12.92 -2.09
N ASN A 33 -9.66 -13.83 -3.07
CA ASN A 33 -8.45 -14.51 -3.53
C ASN A 33 -8.05 -14.13 -4.97
N SER A 34 -8.32 -12.89 -5.40
CA SER A 34 -7.87 -12.42 -6.72
C SER A 34 -6.36 -12.19 -6.81
N VAL A 35 -5.67 -12.10 -5.67
CA VAL A 35 -4.21 -11.96 -5.58
C VAL A 35 -3.57 -13.33 -5.30
N THR A 36 -2.54 -13.67 -6.08
CA THR A 36 -1.71 -14.85 -5.87
C THR A 36 -0.25 -14.43 -5.87
N VAL A 37 0.46 -14.74 -4.80
CA VAL A 37 1.90 -14.43 -4.64
C VAL A 37 2.72 -15.72 -4.70
N THR A 38 3.94 -15.65 -5.22
CA THR A 38 4.90 -16.77 -5.21
C THR A 38 6.10 -16.34 -4.39
N LEU A 39 6.47 -17.17 -3.39
CA LEU A 39 7.62 -16.90 -2.53
C LEU A 39 8.76 -17.81 -2.99
N THR A 40 9.95 -17.25 -3.17
CA THR A 40 11.13 -17.90 -3.74
C THR A 40 12.27 -18.06 -2.74
N SER A 41 12.23 -17.39 -1.58
CA SER A 41 13.27 -17.53 -0.54
C SER A 41 13.26 -18.87 0.22
N ASP A 42 12.18 -19.66 0.09
CA ASP A 42 11.88 -20.85 0.90
C ASP A 42 11.82 -20.61 2.42
N TYR A 43 11.74 -19.34 2.87
CA TYR A 43 11.72 -19.02 4.29
C TYR A 43 10.46 -19.57 4.97
N THR A 44 10.66 -20.45 5.95
CA THR A 44 9.59 -21.24 6.56
C THR A 44 8.52 -20.37 7.22
N LEU A 45 8.92 -19.25 7.85
CA LEU A 45 7.99 -18.29 8.45
C LEU A 45 7.01 -17.72 7.40
N LEU A 46 7.54 -17.17 6.31
CA LEU A 46 6.71 -16.56 5.26
C LEU A 46 5.79 -17.58 4.59
N ASN A 47 6.29 -18.78 4.29
CA ASN A 47 5.48 -19.87 3.71
C ASN A 47 4.37 -20.34 4.66
N THR A 48 4.63 -20.36 5.97
CA THR A 48 3.65 -20.73 7.00
C THR A 48 2.54 -19.69 7.11
N VAL A 49 2.91 -18.40 7.16
CA VAL A 49 1.94 -17.28 7.21
C VAL A 49 1.13 -17.22 5.92
N LYS A 50 1.77 -17.33 4.75
CA LYS A 50 1.10 -17.41 3.43
C LYS A 50 0.06 -18.52 3.40
N SER A 51 0.43 -19.71 3.83
CA SER A 51 -0.47 -20.87 3.84
C SER A 51 -1.70 -20.64 4.72
N ALA A 52 -1.53 -20.00 5.87
CA ALA A 52 -2.63 -19.63 6.76
C ALA A 52 -3.56 -18.57 6.13
N ILE A 53 -3.01 -17.51 5.53
CA ILE A 53 -3.78 -16.46 4.87
C ILE A 53 -4.56 -16.99 3.66
N VAL A 54 -3.91 -17.77 2.79
CA VAL A 54 -4.56 -18.40 1.62
C VAL A 54 -5.67 -19.36 2.07
N TYR A 55 -5.45 -20.10 3.16
CA TYR A 55 -6.48 -20.99 3.72
C TYR A 55 -7.70 -20.19 4.21
N ILE A 56 -7.47 -19.12 5.00
CA ILE A 56 -8.54 -18.24 5.48
C ILE A 56 -9.34 -17.68 4.30
N GLY A 57 -8.65 -17.08 3.32
CA GLY A 57 -9.28 -16.51 2.13
C GLY A 57 -10.07 -17.55 1.34
N THR A 58 -9.51 -18.74 1.12
CA THR A 58 -10.16 -19.84 0.37
C THR A 58 -11.42 -20.34 1.06
N MET A 59 -11.36 -20.55 2.38
CA MET A 59 -12.50 -21.03 3.15
C MET A 59 -13.63 -20.01 3.21
N VAL A 60 -13.31 -18.72 3.40
CA VAL A 60 -14.31 -17.64 3.39
C VAL A 60 -14.92 -17.47 2.01
N GLN A 61 -14.12 -17.47 0.93
CA GLN A 61 -14.64 -17.43 -0.44
C GLN A 61 -15.59 -18.62 -0.70
N SER A 62 -15.19 -19.84 -0.36
CA SER A 62 -15.98 -21.04 -0.61
C SER A 62 -17.33 -21.03 0.14
N ALA A 63 -17.30 -20.72 1.44
CA ALA A 63 -18.52 -20.63 2.23
C ALA A 63 -19.43 -19.45 1.80
N GLY A 64 -18.84 -18.31 1.46
CA GLY A 64 -19.56 -17.12 0.99
C GLY A 64 -20.18 -17.29 -0.39
N THR A 65 -19.47 -17.88 -1.35
CA THR A 65 -20.01 -18.21 -2.68
C THR A 65 -21.12 -19.26 -2.58
N THR A 66 -21.00 -20.23 -1.68
CA THR A 66 -22.08 -21.18 -1.37
C THR A 66 -23.33 -20.44 -0.88
N LEU A 67 -23.19 -19.50 0.06
CA LEU A 67 -24.32 -18.68 0.52
C LEU A 67 -24.97 -17.91 -0.64
N ALA A 68 -24.18 -17.24 -1.46
CA ALA A 68 -24.69 -16.47 -2.60
C ALA A 68 -25.42 -17.35 -3.64
N GLN A 69 -24.89 -18.55 -3.90
CA GLN A 69 -25.55 -19.56 -4.74
C GLN A 69 -26.88 -20.01 -4.14
N GLN A 70 -26.93 -20.30 -2.84
CA GLN A 70 -28.17 -20.70 -2.17
C GLN A 70 -29.20 -19.57 -2.18
N LEU A 71 -28.81 -18.30 -2.05
CA LEU A 71 -29.71 -17.16 -2.20
C LEU A 71 -30.30 -17.09 -3.62
N THR A 72 -29.47 -17.33 -4.64
CA THR A 72 -29.91 -17.40 -6.04
C THR A 72 -30.86 -18.58 -6.27
N SER A 73 -30.56 -19.74 -5.69
CA SER A 73 -31.42 -20.92 -5.74
C SER A 73 -32.76 -20.66 -5.05
N LEU A 74 -32.75 -20.08 -3.86
CA LEU A 74 -33.97 -19.71 -3.12
C LEU A 74 -34.85 -18.75 -3.93
N ALA A 75 -34.26 -17.72 -4.52
CA ALA A 75 -35.00 -16.76 -5.33
C ALA A 75 -35.63 -17.38 -6.59
N ASN A 76 -35.06 -18.49 -7.11
CA ASN A 76 -35.56 -19.22 -8.27
C ASN A 76 -36.28 -20.54 -7.92
N ASP A 77 -36.44 -20.87 -6.64
CA ASP A 77 -37.00 -22.16 -6.21
C ASP A 77 -38.50 -22.21 -6.50
N ASP A 78 -38.87 -23.16 -7.36
CA ASP A 78 -40.20 -23.38 -7.91
C ASP A 78 -41.01 -24.43 -7.16
N GLY A 79 -40.59 -24.79 -5.94
CA GLY A 79 -40.90 -26.05 -5.30
C GLY A 79 -42.39 -26.44 -5.20
N PRO A 80 -42.68 -27.75 -4.99
CA PRO A 80 -44.03 -28.30 -4.88
C PRO A 80 -44.71 -27.97 -3.53
N ASN A 81 -44.41 -26.80 -2.93
CA ASN A 81 -44.76 -26.33 -1.58
C ASN A 81 -43.87 -26.82 -0.42
N ASN A 82 -42.54 -26.86 -0.58
CA ASN A 82 -41.60 -27.18 0.51
C ASN A 82 -40.78 -25.96 0.95
N VAL A 83 -41.47 -24.96 1.50
CA VAL A 83 -40.88 -23.70 2.00
C VAL A 83 -39.77 -23.96 3.03
N ALA A 84 -39.95 -24.95 3.90
CA ALA A 84 -38.97 -25.27 4.94
C ALA A 84 -37.64 -25.76 4.37
N ALA A 85 -37.66 -26.58 3.31
CA ALA A 85 -36.42 -27.03 2.67
C ALA A 85 -35.73 -25.91 1.90
N ALA A 86 -36.49 -25.07 1.16
CA ALA A 86 -35.92 -23.98 0.36
C ALA A 86 -35.16 -22.96 1.24
N PHE A 87 -35.77 -22.49 2.33
CA PHE A 87 -35.11 -21.59 3.28
C PHE A 87 -34.06 -22.30 4.15
N GLY A 88 -34.26 -23.59 4.44
CA GLY A 88 -33.33 -24.40 5.21
C GLY A 88 -31.92 -24.46 4.60
N SER A 89 -31.82 -24.54 3.27
CA SER A 89 -30.53 -24.55 2.56
C SER A 89 -29.76 -23.23 2.72
N VAL A 90 -30.44 -22.09 2.59
CA VAL A 90 -29.81 -20.76 2.78
C VAL A 90 -29.41 -20.56 4.23
N ASN A 91 -30.31 -20.86 5.19
CA ASN A 91 -30.00 -20.72 6.61
C ASN A 91 -28.83 -21.63 7.02
N GLY A 92 -28.75 -22.85 6.48
CA GLY A 92 -27.61 -23.74 6.68
C GLY A 92 -26.31 -23.18 6.12
N ALA A 93 -26.34 -22.51 4.96
CA ALA A 93 -25.17 -21.83 4.41
C ALA A 93 -24.73 -20.62 5.26
N ILE A 94 -25.69 -19.83 5.78
CA ILE A 94 -25.41 -18.73 6.71
C ILE A 94 -24.76 -19.26 8.00
N ASP A 95 -25.32 -20.30 8.60
CA ASP A 95 -24.78 -20.89 9.84
C ASP A 95 -23.41 -21.53 9.61
N SER A 96 -23.16 -22.13 8.45
CA SER A 96 -21.84 -22.64 8.07
C SER A 96 -20.81 -21.51 8.00
N LEU A 97 -21.14 -20.38 7.35
CA LEU A 97 -20.26 -19.23 7.26
C LEU A 97 -20.01 -18.58 8.64
N LYS A 98 -21.04 -18.45 9.47
CA LYS A 98 -20.92 -17.96 10.86
C LYS A 98 -20.01 -18.87 11.68
N THR A 99 -20.21 -20.18 11.61
CA THR A 99 -19.43 -21.18 12.35
C THR A 99 -17.97 -21.15 11.93
N LEU A 100 -17.71 -21.02 10.62
CA LEU A 100 -16.37 -20.85 10.08
C LEU A 100 -15.66 -19.65 10.70
N MET A 101 -16.32 -18.49 10.74
CA MET A 101 -15.77 -17.24 11.28
C MET A 101 -15.67 -17.20 12.82
N ASP A 102 -16.46 -18.01 13.52
CA ASP A 102 -16.46 -18.06 14.98
C ASP A 102 -15.43 -19.06 15.54
N THR A 103 -15.31 -20.22 14.90
CA THR A 103 -14.49 -21.32 15.42
C THR A 103 -13.68 -22.05 14.35
N GLY A 104 -14.15 -22.11 13.10
CA GLY A 104 -13.54 -22.92 12.04
C GLY A 104 -12.18 -22.42 11.55
N LEU A 105 -11.79 -21.19 11.86
CA LEU A 105 -10.51 -20.57 11.48
C LEU A 105 -9.57 -20.32 12.66
N ASN A 106 -9.93 -20.73 13.89
CA ASN A 106 -9.13 -20.43 15.09
C ASN A 106 -7.71 -20.98 15.02
N THR A 107 -7.52 -22.19 14.45
CA THR A 107 -6.18 -22.75 14.26
C THR A 107 -5.28 -21.85 13.41
N GLN A 108 -5.79 -21.32 12.31
CA GLN A 108 -5.04 -20.42 11.43
C GLN A 108 -4.83 -19.06 12.09
N LEU A 109 -5.82 -18.53 12.80
CA LEU A 109 -5.69 -17.26 13.52
C LEU A 109 -4.69 -17.35 14.68
N ASP A 110 -4.67 -18.46 15.43
CA ASP A 110 -3.70 -18.70 16.49
C ASP A 110 -2.30 -18.90 15.92
N LEU A 111 -2.18 -19.60 14.79
CA LEU A 111 -0.91 -19.70 14.05
C LEU A 111 -0.40 -18.32 13.61
N LEU A 112 -1.26 -17.47 13.03
CA LEU A 112 -0.87 -16.10 12.67
C LEU A 112 -0.41 -15.31 13.89
N HIS A 113 -1.14 -15.41 15.01
CA HIS A 113 -0.76 -14.78 16.27
C HIS A 113 0.63 -15.22 16.75
N ASP A 114 0.88 -16.52 16.77
CA ASP A 114 2.13 -17.09 17.28
C ASP A 114 3.32 -16.78 16.37
N GLN A 115 3.09 -16.60 15.07
CA GLN A 115 4.15 -16.32 14.09
C GLN A 115 4.42 -14.81 13.88
N THR A 116 3.40 -13.95 14.01
CA THR A 116 3.48 -12.53 13.59
C THR A 116 3.11 -11.53 14.68
N GLY A 117 2.65 -12.01 15.85
CA GLY A 117 2.10 -11.16 16.90
C GLY A 117 0.59 -10.90 16.73
N PRO A 118 0.00 -10.02 17.56
CA PRO A 118 -1.45 -10.00 17.76
C PRO A 118 -2.25 -9.37 16.61
N PHE A 119 -1.68 -8.42 15.87
CA PHE A 119 -2.47 -7.50 15.06
C PHE A 119 -3.22 -8.17 13.89
N LEU A 120 -2.60 -9.10 13.16
CA LEU A 120 -3.30 -9.82 12.08
C LEU A 120 -4.53 -10.56 12.60
N LYS A 121 -4.39 -11.29 13.72
CA LYS A 121 -5.50 -12.01 14.36
C LYS A 121 -6.60 -11.04 14.79
N GLU A 122 -6.24 -9.94 15.45
CA GLU A 122 -7.21 -8.94 15.91
C GLU A 122 -8.00 -8.32 14.75
N ARG A 123 -7.32 -7.94 13.67
CA ARG A 123 -7.97 -7.37 12.46
C ARG A 123 -8.93 -8.36 11.81
N PHE A 124 -8.57 -9.65 11.70
CA PHE A 124 -9.46 -10.68 11.19
C PHE A 124 -10.66 -10.91 12.12
N GLN A 125 -10.43 -10.98 13.43
CA GLN A 125 -11.50 -11.17 14.40
C GLN A 125 -12.50 -10.03 14.39
N ASP A 126 -12.04 -8.79 14.24
CA ASP A 126 -12.91 -7.64 14.09
C ASP A 126 -13.73 -7.70 12.78
N ALA A 127 -13.09 -7.96 11.64
CA ALA A 127 -13.78 -8.13 10.36
C ALA A 127 -14.85 -9.25 10.43
N PHE A 128 -14.52 -10.38 11.06
CA PHE A 128 -15.43 -11.50 11.27
C PHE A 128 -16.57 -11.18 12.25
N LYS A 129 -16.32 -10.39 13.31
CA LYS A 129 -17.35 -9.91 14.23
C LYS A 129 -18.40 -9.07 13.48
N HIS A 130 -17.98 -8.15 12.61
CA HIS A 130 -18.91 -7.34 11.82
C HIS A 130 -19.66 -8.15 10.76
N MET A 131 -18.97 -9.07 10.06
CA MET A 131 -19.62 -9.97 9.12
C MET A 131 -20.67 -10.87 9.80
N ARG A 132 -20.35 -11.44 10.97
CA ARG A 132 -21.31 -12.25 11.74
C ARG A 132 -22.55 -11.46 12.15
N ARG A 133 -22.41 -10.18 12.53
CA ARG A 133 -23.55 -9.30 12.83
C ARG A 133 -24.46 -9.13 11.61
N ALA A 134 -23.88 -8.89 10.43
CA ALA A 134 -24.64 -8.80 9.18
C ALA A 134 -25.36 -10.13 8.84
N LEU A 135 -24.70 -11.27 9.04
CA LEU A 135 -25.28 -12.59 8.82
C LEU A 135 -26.43 -12.90 9.79
N VAL A 136 -26.34 -12.48 11.05
CA VAL A 136 -27.45 -12.60 12.02
C VAL A 136 -28.66 -11.79 11.55
N GLN A 137 -28.44 -10.55 11.10
CA GLN A 137 -29.53 -9.75 10.54
C GLN A 137 -30.14 -10.42 9.31
N LEU A 138 -29.33 -10.98 8.40
CA LEU A 138 -29.83 -11.73 7.25
C LEU A 138 -30.69 -12.93 7.67
N THR A 139 -30.26 -13.73 8.65
CA THR A 139 -31.05 -14.84 9.19
C THR A 139 -32.41 -14.35 9.72
N GLU A 140 -32.44 -13.28 10.52
CA GLU A 140 -33.69 -12.73 11.07
C GLU A 140 -34.65 -12.26 9.97
N ARG A 141 -34.13 -11.60 8.92
CA ARG A 141 -34.95 -11.14 7.79
C ARG A 141 -35.46 -12.29 6.94
N LEU A 142 -34.65 -13.32 6.70
CA LEU A 142 -35.05 -14.52 5.97
C LEU A 142 -36.09 -15.35 6.73
N LEU A 143 -35.98 -15.47 8.05
CA LEU A 143 -37.00 -16.12 8.88
C LEU A 143 -38.34 -15.39 8.79
N THR A 144 -38.31 -14.05 8.85
CA THR A 144 -39.54 -13.25 8.68
C THR A 144 -40.16 -13.45 7.30
N LEU A 145 -39.32 -13.55 6.24
CA LEU A 145 -39.78 -13.86 4.89
C LEU A 145 -40.35 -15.27 4.78
N GLN A 146 -39.69 -16.26 5.38
CA GLN A 146 -40.13 -17.64 5.46
C GLN A 146 -41.51 -17.76 6.11
N ASP A 147 -41.71 -17.12 7.26
CA ASP A 147 -42.99 -17.12 7.98
C ASP A 147 -44.12 -16.55 7.11
N GLY A 148 -43.84 -15.45 6.40
CA GLY A 148 -44.79 -14.84 5.47
C GLY A 148 -45.14 -15.77 4.31
N VAL A 149 -44.14 -16.42 3.70
CA VAL A 149 -44.31 -17.35 2.58
C VAL A 149 -45.08 -18.60 3.03
N THR A 150 -44.77 -19.15 4.20
CA THR A 150 -45.50 -20.27 4.80
C THR A 150 -46.95 -19.88 5.08
N ALA A 151 -47.21 -18.69 5.62
CA ALA A 151 -48.56 -18.20 5.85
C ALA A 151 -49.34 -17.96 4.55
N ALA A 152 -48.69 -17.48 3.49
CA ALA A 152 -49.26 -17.34 2.15
C ALA A 152 -49.70 -18.70 1.61
N LYS A 153 -48.82 -19.70 1.72
CA LYS A 153 -49.14 -21.06 1.30
C LYS A 153 -50.29 -21.68 2.09
N ALA A 154 -50.28 -21.56 3.41
CA ALA A 154 -51.33 -22.09 4.28
C ALA A 154 -52.71 -21.49 3.96
N SER A 155 -52.73 -20.27 3.42
CA SER A 155 -53.96 -19.56 3.05
C SER A 155 -54.50 -19.94 1.67
N TYR A 156 -53.81 -20.79 0.89
CA TYR A 156 -54.20 -21.19 -0.47
C TYR A 156 -54.26 -22.72 -0.63
N SER A 157 -55.47 -23.25 -0.80
CA SER A 157 -55.75 -24.68 -0.96
C SER A 157 -55.77 -25.18 -2.42
N GLY A 158 -55.46 -24.32 -3.40
CA GLY A 158 -55.44 -24.69 -4.82
C GLY A 158 -54.13 -25.34 -5.28
N MET A 159 -54.17 -25.99 -6.45
CA MET A 159 -52.99 -26.59 -7.11
C MET A 159 -52.29 -25.64 -8.10
N GLY A 160 -52.83 -24.43 -8.31
CA GLY A 160 -52.30 -23.44 -9.25
C GLY A 160 -51.35 -22.42 -8.60
N GLN A 161 -51.05 -21.35 -9.33
CA GLN A 161 -50.29 -20.22 -8.80
C GLN A 161 -51.07 -19.57 -7.63
N ILE A 162 -50.39 -19.29 -6.53
CA ILE A 162 -50.97 -18.58 -5.39
C ILE A 162 -51.36 -17.17 -5.86
N PRO A 163 -52.62 -16.76 -5.71
CA PRO A 163 -53.06 -15.43 -6.10
C PRO A 163 -52.23 -14.34 -5.44
N SER A 164 -51.83 -13.33 -6.22
CA SER A 164 -51.02 -12.21 -5.72
C SER A 164 -51.70 -11.43 -4.59
N SER A 165 -53.02 -11.53 -4.43
CA SER A 165 -53.76 -10.97 -3.28
C SER A 165 -53.43 -11.68 -1.97
N ILE A 166 -53.32 -13.01 -1.99
CA ILE A 166 -52.93 -13.82 -0.82
C ILE A 166 -51.46 -13.56 -0.49
N VAL A 167 -50.58 -13.58 -1.49
CA VAL A 167 -49.14 -13.30 -1.33
C VAL A 167 -48.93 -11.93 -0.70
N ARG A 168 -49.53 -10.86 -1.26
CA ARG A 168 -49.40 -9.49 -0.71
C ARG A 168 -49.95 -9.34 0.71
N SER A 169 -50.93 -10.14 1.10
CA SER A 169 -51.50 -10.10 2.46
C SER A 169 -50.61 -10.76 3.52
N LYS A 170 -49.76 -11.70 3.13
CA LYS A 170 -48.93 -12.51 4.06
C LYS A 170 -47.44 -12.21 3.93
N VAL A 171 -46.97 -11.90 2.74
CA VAL A 171 -45.61 -11.46 2.42
C VAL A 171 -45.65 -9.99 2.01
N SER A 172 -45.62 -9.11 3.01
CA SER A 172 -45.62 -7.68 2.73
C SER A 172 -44.36 -7.26 1.97
N VAL A 173 -44.47 -6.25 1.12
CA VAL A 173 -43.34 -5.67 0.37
C VAL A 173 -42.22 -5.21 1.32
N ARG A 174 -42.57 -4.81 2.55
CA ARG A 174 -41.61 -4.45 3.61
C ARG A 174 -40.70 -5.63 3.99
N VAL A 175 -41.26 -6.83 4.12
CA VAL A 175 -40.51 -8.03 4.47
C VAL A 175 -39.55 -8.41 3.35
N GLN A 176 -40.00 -8.31 2.10
CA GLN A 176 -39.18 -8.58 0.92
C GLN A 176 -37.97 -7.63 0.83
N ASN A 177 -38.19 -6.32 0.98
CA ASN A 177 -37.12 -5.31 0.95
C ASN A 177 -36.16 -5.43 2.13
N ALA A 178 -36.64 -5.83 3.31
CA ALA A 178 -35.77 -6.05 4.47
C ALA A 178 -34.78 -7.20 4.23
N ALA A 179 -35.21 -8.28 3.54
CA ALA A 179 -34.33 -9.37 3.16
C ALA A 179 -33.26 -8.91 2.14
N LEU A 180 -33.65 -8.15 1.13
CA LEU A 180 -32.73 -7.58 0.13
C LEU A 180 -31.67 -6.67 0.78
N ALA A 181 -32.09 -5.77 1.67
CA ALA A 181 -31.18 -4.87 2.38
C ALA A 181 -30.16 -5.64 3.25
N ALA A 182 -30.56 -6.76 3.86
CA ALA A 182 -29.64 -7.58 4.64
C ALA A 182 -28.59 -8.31 3.77
N ILE A 183 -28.92 -8.66 2.52
CA ILE A 183 -27.94 -9.21 1.56
C ILE A 183 -26.90 -8.14 1.18
N VAL A 184 -27.35 -6.91 0.92
CA VAL A 184 -26.49 -5.76 0.64
C VAL A 184 -25.54 -5.48 1.82
N GLU A 185 -26.05 -5.53 3.05
CA GLU A 185 -25.25 -5.34 4.26
C GLU A 185 -24.15 -6.40 4.40
N VAL A 186 -24.43 -7.67 4.08
CA VAL A 186 -23.39 -8.72 4.06
C VAL A 186 -22.30 -8.40 3.04
N ARG A 187 -22.66 -7.94 1.83
CA ARG A 187 -21.67 -7.53 0.81
C ARG A 187 -20.77 -6.41 1.31
N ALA A 188 -21.35 -5.41 1.98
CA ALA A 188 -20.61 -4.25 2.50
C ALA A 188 -19.54 -4.63 3.54
N ARG A 189 -19.63 -5.81 4.19
CA ARG A 189 -18.65 -6.28 5.19
C ARG A 189 -17.49 -7.10 4.60
N ILE A 190 -17.52 -7.44 3.31
CA ILE A 190 -16.47 -8.25 2.68
C ILE A 190 -15.16 -7.47 2.51
N GLY A 191 -15.25 -6.15 2.30
CA GLY A 191 -14.11 -5.27 2.00
C GLY A 191 -12.93 -5.42 2.97
N ALA A 192 -13.19 -5.44 4.28
CA ALA A 192 -12.16 -5.63 5.30
C ALA A 192 -11.46 -7.00 5.20
N ILE A 193 -12.21 -8.08 4.93
CA ILE A 193 -11.64 -9.43 4.81
C ILE A 193 -10.76 -9.52 3.56
N ARG A 194 -11.25 -8.99 2.44
CA ARG A 194 -10.50 -8.90 1.18
C ARG A 194 -9.19 -8.13 1.38
N TYR A 195 -9.26 -6.96 2.00
CA TYR A 195 -8.10 -6.14 2.32
C TYR A 195 -7.06 -6.91 3.14
N MET A 196 -7.49 -7.59 4.21
CA MET A 196 -6.59 -8.36 5.06
C MET A 196 -5.89 -9.49 4.32
N VAL A 197 -6.61 -10.25 3.49
CA VAL A 197 -6.01 -11.34 2.72
C VAL A 197 -5.03 -10.78 1.69
N GLN A 198 -5.45 -9.85 0.85
CA GLN A 198 -4.62 -9.34 -0.25
C GLN A 198 -3.40 -8.58 0.24
N ASN A 199 -3.55 -7.66 1.20
CA ASN A 199 -2.41 -6.85 1.67
C ASN A 199 -1.39 -7.67 2.45
N THR A 200 -1.83 -8.65 3.25
CA THR A 200 -0.86 -9.53 3.93
C THR A 200 -0.08 -10.35 2.91
N LEU A 201 -0.69 -10.77 1.78
CA LEU A 201 0.04 -11.47 0.72
C LEU A 201 1.07 -10.56 0.03
N TYR A 202 0.75 -9.29 -0.24
CA TYR A 202 1.71 -8.32 -0.78
C TYR A 202 2.85 -8.04 0.21
N ASP A 203 2.55 -7.89 1.50
CA ASP A 203 3.58 -7.69 2.54
C ASP A 203 4.52 -8.92 2.64
N LEU A 204 4.00 -10.13 2.41
CA LEU A 204 4.81 -11.35 2.37
C LEU A 204 5.70 -11.44 1.12
N GLU A 205 5.21 -11.00 -0.04
CA GLU A 205 5.99 -10.95 -1.28
C GLU A 205 7.16 -9.96 -1.14
N GLN A 206 6.90 -8.75 -0.63
CA GLN A 206 7.94 -7.76 -0.37
C GLN A 206 8.97 -8.23 0.68
N ALA A 207 8.53 -8.93 1.74
CA ALA A 207 9.45 -9.52 2.71
C ALA A 207 10.35 -10.61 2.11
N ASP A 208 9.82 -11.37 1.15
CA ASP A 208 10.53 -12.44 0.44
C ASP A 208 11.57 -11.88 -0.52
N GLU A 209 11.20 -10.85 -1.31
CA GLU A 209 12.11 -10.09 -2.17
C GLU A 209 13.28 -9.53 -1.35
N PHE A 210 12.98 -8.85 -0.24
CA PHE A 210 14.02 -8.32 0.65
C PHE A 210 14.97 -9.40 1.18
N LEU A 211 14.44 -10.56 1.57
CA LEU A 211 15.28 -11.67 2.07
C LEU A 211 16.21 -12.22 0.97
N ILE A 212 15.74 -12.27 -0.27
CA ILE A 212 16.54 -12.71 -1.41
C ILE A 212 17.64 -11.70 -1.70
N ASP A 213 17.26 -10.42 -1.78
CA ASP A 213 18.17 -9.32 -2.09
C ASP A 213 19.25 -9.20 -1.04
N VAL A 214 18.90 -9.20 0.25
CA VAL A 214 19.88 -9.10 1.36
C VAL A 214 20.81 -10.32 1.43
N THR A 215 20.32 -11.51 1.07
CA THR A 215 21.16 -12.72 1.03
C THR A 215 22.10 -12.69 -0.17
N SER A 216 21.61 -12.22 -1.32
CA SER A 216 22.40 -12.05 -2.53
C SER A 216 23.52 -11.03 -2.31
N GLU A 217 23.20 -9.90 -1.68
CA GLU A 217 24.15 -8.87 -1.29
C GLU A 217 25.25 -9.44 -0.39
N ALA A 218 24.88 -10.14 0.69
CA ALA A 218 25.86 -10.75 1.59
C ALA A 218 26.82 -11.71 0.87
N VAL A 219 26.33 -12.47 -0.12
CA VAL A 219 27.17 -13.37 -0.93
C VAL A 219 28.05 -12.59 -1.90
N SER A 220 27.50 -11.57 -2.54
CA SER A 220 28.25 -10.68 -3.46
C SER A 220 29.41 -10.01 -2.74
N GLU A 221 29.15 -9.43 -1.57
CA GLU A 221 30.14 -8.72 -0.76
C GLU A 221 31.25 -9.64 -0.23
N VAL A 222 30.91 -10.87 0.16
CA VAL A 222 31.92 -11.88 0.50
C VAL A 222 32.77 -12.25 -0.73
N GLN A 223 32.19 -12.27 -1.93
CA GLN A 223 32.94 -12.53 -3.14
C GLN A 223 33.87 -11.37 -3.49
N GLU A 224 33.40 -10.12 -3.41
CA GLU A 224 34.23 -8.90 -3.59
C GLU A 224 35.42 -8.89 -2.62
N MET A 225 35.18 -9.16 -1.33
CA MET A 225 36.27 -9.27 -0.34
C MET A 225 37.31 -10.33 -0.75
N ASN A 226 36.87 -11.50 -1.20
CA ASN A 226 37.79 -12.59 -1.52
C ASN A 226 38.53 -12.39 -2.86
N GLN A 227 37.84 -11.93 -3.90
CA GLN A 227 38.36 -11.85 -5.26
C GLN A 227 39.04 -10.53 -5.56
N ASP A 228 38.52 -9.42 -5.03
CA ASP A 228 39.04 -8.09 -5.39
C ASP A 228 39.96 -7.56 -4.30
N THR A 229 39.63 -7.77 -3.02
CA THR A 229 40.47 -7.23 -1.93
C THR A 229 41.62 -8.18 -1.58
N LEU A 230 41.31 -9.42 -1.21
CA LEU A 230 42.29 -10.35 -0.68
C LEU A 230 43.24 -10.85 -1.77
N GLN A 231 42.72 -11.19 -2.95
CA GLN A 231 43.56 -11.68 -4.05
C GLN A 231 44.55 -10.60 -4.51
N ASP A 232 44.09 -9.38 -4.77
CA ASP A 232 44.97 -8.27 -5.16
C ASP A 232 46.05 -8.03 -4.10
N PHE A 233 45.66 -7.96 -2.82
CA PHE A 233 46.61 -7.80 -1.72
C PHE A 233 47.69 -8.90 -1.70
N PHE A 234 47.34 -10.15 -1.99
CA PHE A 234 48.31 -11.26 -2.01
C PHE A 234 49.20 -11.26 -3.24
N GLU A 235 48.64 -10.98 -4.41
CA GLU A 235 49.39 -10.87 -5.66
C GLU A 235 50.41 -9.74 -5.54
N GLU A 236 49.96 -8.55 -5.14
CA GLU A 236 50.81 -7.38 -4.95
C GLU A 236 51.90 -7.61 -3.88
N THR A 237 51.56 -8.24 -2.75
CA THR A 237 52.56 -8.59 -1.72
C THR A 237 53.58 -9.61 -2.23
N GLY A 238 53.15 -10.55 -3.08
CA GLY A 238 54.02 -11.53 -3.73
C GLY A 238 54.94 -10.91 -4.78
N GLU A 239 54.46 -9.93 -5.54
CA GLU A 239 55.27 -9.14 -6.47
C GLU A 239 56.35 -8.36 -5.73
N LEU A 240 55.98 -7.69 -4.62
CA LEU A 240 56.92 -6.96 -3.78
C LEU A 240 58.06 -7.86 -3.25
N GLN A 241 57.73 -9.10 -2.89
CA GLN A 241 58.74 -10.11 -2.56
C GLN A 241 59.66 -10.40 -3.74
N GLY A 242 59.08 -10.60 -4.93
CA GLY A 242 59.82 -10.91 -6.15
C GLY A 242 60.79 -9.79 -6.54
N ASP A 243 60.35 -8.54 -6.39
CA ASP A 243 61.13 -7.34 -6.70
C ASP A 243 62.36 -7.24 -5.79
N ILE A 244 62.19 -7.38 -4.47
CA ILE A 244 63.32 -7.34 -3.51
C ILE A 244 64.32 -8.47 -3.78
N ILE A 245 63.84 -9.70 -4.04
CA ILE A 245 64.75 -10.82 -4.38
C ILE A 245 65.52 -10.52 -5.67
N THR A 246 64.85 -9.93 -6.66
CA THR A 246 65.48 -9.52 -7.91
C THR A 246 66.51 -8.43 -7.69
N HIS A 247 66.22 -7.44 -6.84
CA HIS A 247 67.15 -6.38 -6.45
C HIS A 247 68.38 -6.97 -5.75
N VAL A 248 68.20 -7.86 -4.76
CA VAL A 248 69.32 -8.55 -4.07
C VAL A 248 70.24 -9.26 -5.06
N LEU A 249 69.67 -10.07 -5.96
CA LEU A 249 70.47 -10.83 -6.94
C LEU A 249 71.12 -9.91 -7.97
N GLY A 250 70.42 -8.86 -8.40
CA GLY A 250 70.92 -7.85 -9.34
C GLY A 250 72.08 -7.05 -8.76
N SER A 251 71.94 -6.57 -7.52
CA SER A 251 72.96 -5.78 -6.82
C SER A 251 74.22 -6.61 -6.54
N VAL A 252 74.08 -7.88 -6.14
CA VAL A 252 75.23 -8.80 -6.02
C VAL A 252 75.90 -9.03 -7.38
N ALA A 253 75.13 -9.27 -8.44
CA ALA A 253 75.69 -9.49 -9.77
C ALA A 253 76.37 -8.23 -10.34
N CYS A 254 75.86 -7.04 -10.03
CA CYS A 254 76.38 -5.77 -10.53
C CYS A 254 77.64 -5.32 -9.77
N VAL A 255 77.66 -5.47 -8.45
CA VAL A 255 78.74 -4.94 -7.60
C VAL A 255 79.81 -6.00 -7.33
N LEU A 256 79.42 -7.20 -6.91
CA LEU A 256 80.40 -8.19 -6.44
C LEU A 256 81.04 -8.97 -7.60
N PHE A 257 80.30 -9.39 -8.62
CA PHE A 257 80.90 -10.22 -9.70
C PHE A 257 82.06 -9.55 -10.45
N PRO A 258 82.03 -8.24 -10.76
CA PRO A 258 83.20 -7.55 -11.30
C PRO A 258 84.41 -7.63 -10.36
N GLN A 259 84.19 -7.44 -9.05
CA GLN A 259 85.23 -7.61 -8.04
C GLN A 259 85.78 -9.05 -8.04
N LEU A 260 84.94 -10.08 -8.13
CA LEU A 260 85.43 -11.47 -8.19
C LEU A 260 86.27 -11.75 -9.44
N SER A 261 85.87 -11.20 -10.58
CA SER A 261 86.60 -11.32 -11.84
C SER A 261 88.00 -10.68 -11.74
N GLU A 262 88.07 -9.46 -11.18
CA GLU A 262 89.34 -8.77 -10.96
C GLU A 262 90.20 -9.48 -9.91
N LEU A 263 89.61 -9.98 -8.82
CA LEU A 263 90.32 -10.73 -7.79
C LEU A 263 90.97 -11.99 -8.37
N THR A 264 90.23 -12.70 -9.24
CA THR A 264 90.73 -13.91 -9.94
C THR A 264 91.96 -13.58 -10.78
N SER A 265 92.01 -12.40 -11.40
CA SER A 265 93.17 -11.95 -12.18
C SER A 265 94.40 -11.60 -11.33
N LEU A 266 94.20 -11.30 -10.04
CA LEU A 266 95.24 -10.96 -9.07
C LEU A 266 95.74 -12.16 -8.23
N THR A 267 95.03 -13.29 -8.27
CA THR A 267 95.31 -14.47 -7.43
C THR A 267 96.75 -14.99 -7.52
N ASP A 268 97.32 -15.07 -8.72
CA ASP A 268 98.71 -15.52 -8.90
C ASP A 268 99.73 -14.57 -8.27
N GLN A 269 99.44 -13.26 -8.26
CA GLN A 269 100.31 -12.27 -7.66
C GLN A 269 100.14 -12.25 -6.13
N LEU A 270 98.91 -12.38 -5.64
CA LEU A 270 98.61 -12.47 -4.21
C LEU A 270 99.22 -13.72 -3.57
N SER A 271 99.09 -14.88 -4.21
CA SER A 271 99.66 -16.16 -3.74
C SER A 271 101.19 -16.18 -3.70
N SER A 272 101.85 -15.25 -4.39
CA SER A 272 103.31 -15.07 -4.33
C SER A 272 103.79 -14.36 -3.05
N VAL A 273 102.89 -13.71 -2.30
CA VAL A 273 103.17 -13.04 -1.02
C VAL A 273 102.95 -13.99 0.16
N SER A 274 103.95 -14.14 1.03
CA SER A 274 104.00 -15.22 2.02
C SER A 274 102.87 -15.22 3.07
N SER A 275 102.34 -14.05 3.39
CA SER A 275 101.25 -13.85 4.36
C SER A 275 99.84 -14.03 3.79
N TYR A 276 99.68 -14.16 2.46
CA TYR A 276 98.38 -14.29 1.79
C TYR A 276 97.55 -15.46 2.37
N THR A 277 98.11 -16.67 2.34
CA THR A 277 97.43 -17.91 2.75
C THR A 277 97.01 -17.94 4.23
N ASN A 278 97.76 -17.25 5.09
CA ASN A 278 97.51 -17.28 6.53
C ASN A 278 96.72 -16.06 7.04
N SER A 279 96.51 -15.02 6.22
CA SER A 279 95.92 -13.76 6.66
C SER A 279 94.74 -13.32 5.79
N LEU A 280 94.98 -13.08 4.50
CA LEU A 280 93.96 -12.51 3.61
C LEU A 280 93.05 -13.58 3.00
N GLU A 281 93.60 -14.73 2.58
CA GLU A 281 92.85 -15.81 1.94
C GLU A 281 91.67 -16.31 2.81
N PRO A 282 91.86 -16.64 4.11
CA PRO A 282 90.74 -17.07 4.96
C PRO A 282 89.66 -15.99 5.13
N SER A 283 90.07 -14.72 5.13
CA SER A 283 89.16 -13.58 5.31
C SER A 283 88.33 -13.31 4.06
N LEU A 284 88.93 -13.49 2.87
CA LEU A 284 88.22 -13.46 1.60
C LEU A 284 87.25 -14.63 1.48
N GLU A 285 87.64 -15.85 1.88
CA GLU A 285 86.73 -17.02 1.87
C GLU A 285 85.46 -16.76 2.70
N VAL A 286 85.58 -16.18 3.89
CA VAL A 286 84.42 -15.81 4.74
C VAL A 286 83.53 -14.77 4.06
N LEU A 287 84.11 -13.73 3.44
CA LEU A 287 83.35 -12.71 2.71
C LEU A 287 82.61 -13.29 1.50
N LEU A 288 83.28 -14.16 0.74
CA LEU A 288 82.72 -14.80 -0.44
C LEU A 288 81.63 -15.82 -0.09
N ASP A 289 81.74 -16.49 1.05
CA ASP A 289 80.73 -17.45 1.52
C ASP A 289 79.38 -16.79 1.81
N ILE A 290 79.38 -15.55 2.33
CA ILE A 290 78.15 -14.76 2.60
C ILE A 290 77.34 -14.54 1.32
N PHE A 291 78.02 -14.31 0.19
CA PHE A 291 77.40 -14.09 -1.12
C PHE A 291 77.47 -15.32 -2.04
N SER A 292 77.79 -16.49 -1.48
CA SER A 292 77.78 -17.73 -2.24
C SER A 292 76.37 -18.04 -2.74
N GLN A 293 76.28 -18.81 -3.83
CA GLN A 293 74.99 -19.25 -4.35
C GLN A 293 74.16 -19.99 -3.29
N SER A 294 74.80 -20.77 -2.42
CA SER A 294 74.16 -21.46 -1.30
C SER A 294 73.60 -20.49 -0.26
N SER A 295 74.36 -19.48 0.15
CA SER A 295 73.91 -18.51 1.15
C SER A 295 72.80 -17.61 0.61
N LEU A 296 72.94 -17.10 -0.62
CA LEU A 296 71.90 -16.29 -1.26
C LEU A 296 70.60 -17.08 -1.41
N SER A 297 70.67 -18.34 -1.85
CA SER A 297 69.47 -19.18 -1.94
C SER A 297 68.83 -19.46 -0.59
N ALA A 298 69.63 -19.62 0.48
CA ALA A 298 69.10 -19.76 1.84
C ALA A 298 68.41 -18.47 2.33
N TYR A 299 69.00 -17.30 2.09
CA TYR A 299 68.39 -16.01 2.45
C TYR A 299 67.09 -15.76 1.68
N SER A 300 67.07 -16.00 0.37
CA SER A 300 65.85 -15.90 -0.44
C SER A 300 64.77 -16.88 0.00
N ALA A 301 65.13 -18.12 0.37
CA ALA A 301 64.19 -19.09 0.90
C ALA A 301 63.62 -18.66 2.26
N GLN A 302 64.45 -18.07 3.13
CA GLN A 302 64.00 -17.55 4.42
C GLN A 302 63.06 -16.35 4.26
N TYR A 303 63.39 -15.41 3.37
CA TYR A 303 62.51 -14.31 3.00
C TYR A 303 61.15 -14.82 2.52
N GLY A 304 61.16 -15.75 1.55
CA GLY A 304 59.91 -16.31 1.01
C GLY A 304 59.07 -17.07 2.03
N SER A 305 59.72 -17.78 2.97
CA SER A 305 59.02 -18.46 4.07
C SER A 305 58.33 -17.46 5.02
N LEU A 306 58.99 -16.35 5.34
CA LEU A 306 58.43 -15.31 6.20
C LEU A 306 57.22 -14.62 5.53
N THR A 307 57.36 -14.23 4.26
CA THR A 307 56.27 -13.59 3.51
C THR A 307 55.09 -14.53 3.29
N ALA A 308 55.33 -15.81 2.95
CA ALA A 308 54.27 -16.80 2.82
C ALA A 308 53.51 -17.03 4.15
N GLY A 309 54.23 -17.05 5.28
CA GLY A 309 53.62 -17.14 6.61
C GLY A 309 52.75 -15.92 6.96
N TYR A 310 53.22 -14.73 6.59
CA TYR A 310 52.45 -13.49 6.72
C TYR A 310 51.17 -13.51 5.89
N ILE A 311 51.26 -13.83 4.59
CA ILE A 311 50.11 -13.93 3.67
C ILE A 311 49.08 -14.93 4.21
N SER A 312 49.53 -16.11 4.62
CA SER A 312 48.64 -17.13 5.18
C SER A 312 47.93 -16.65 6.45
N SER A 313 48.59 -15.83 7.28
CA SER A 313 47.99 -15.28 8.51
C SER A 313 47.00 -14.16 8.20
N ALA A 314 47.30 -13.31 7.21
CA ALA A 314 46.43 -12.24 6.75
C ALA A 314 45.14 -12.77 6.11
N LEU A 315 45.23 -13.86 5.33
CA LEU A 315 44.06 -14.57 4.78
C LEU A 315 43.15 -15.12 5.89
N ALA A 316 43.77 -15.69 6.93
CA ALA A 316 43.02 -16.30 8.03
C ALA A 316 42.12 -15.33 8.80
N LEU A 317 42.32 -14.01 8.66
CA LEU A 317 41.47 -12.99 9.27
C LEU A 317 40.06 -12.91 8.67
N GLN A 318 39.80 -13.51 7.50
CA GLN A 318 38.50 -13.46 6.82
C GLN A 318 37.85 -14.83 6.59
N ASN A 319 38.49 -15.92 7.02
CA ASN A 319 38.01 -17.28 6.81
C ASN A 319 36.60 -17.54 7.39
N ASP A 320 36.22 -16.81 8.43
CA ASP A 320 34.94 -16.90 9.15
C ASP A 320 33.97 -15.77 8.79
N LEU A 321 34.23 -14.99 7.73
CA LEU A 321 33.38 -13.83 7.38
C LEU A 321 31.90 -14.22 7.12
N VAL A 322 31.68 -15.35 6.45
CA VAL A 322 30.33 -15.88 6.21
C VAL A 322 29.63 -16.23 7.52
N GLU A 323 30.33 -16.90 8.44
CA GLU A 323 29.79 -17.27 9.76
C GLU A 323 29.51 -16.02 10.60
N PHE A 324 30.41 -15.04 10.57
CA PHE A 324 30.23 -13.75 11.23
C PHE A 324 28.96 -13.02 10.74
N PHE A 325 28.75 -12.95 9.42
CA PHE A 325 27.54 -12.34 8.86
C PHE A 325 26.28 -13.11 9.28
N GLN A 326 26.31 -14.44 9.21
CA GLN A 326 25.18 -15.26 9.64
C GLN A 326 24.83 -15.05 11.11
N ASP A 327 25.82 -15.01 12.00
CA ASP A 327 25.61 -14.90 13.44
C ASP A 327 25.13 -13.50 13.85
N GLU A 328 25.70 -12.46 13.24
CA GLU A 328 25.50 -11.09 13.71
C GLU A 328 24.36 -10.35 13.01
N THR A 329 24.03 -10.64 11.74
CA THR A 329 22.99 -9.88 11.01
C THR A 329 21.64 -10.58 10.95
N CYS A 330 21.57 -11.89 11.22
CA CYS A 330 20.34 -12.67 11.08
C CYS A 330 19.18 -12.10 11.92
N ALA A 331 19.46 -11.65 13.14
CA ALA A 331 18.45 -11.01 13.98
C ALA A 331 17.88 -9.72 13.34
N ALA A 332 18.72 -8.87 12.74
CA ALA A 332 18.26 -7.65 12.08
C ALA A 332 17.37 -7.95 10.87
N ILE A 333 17.71 -8.97 10.07
CA ILE A 333 16.90 -9.42 8.94
C ILE A 333 15.54 -9.95 9.44
N GLN A 334 15.56 -10.83 10.45
CA GLN A 334 14.35 -11.45 11.00
C GLN A 334 13.39 -10.41 11.60
N GLU A 335 13.91 -9.45 12.38
CA GLU A 335 13.08 -8.40 12.98
C GLU A 335 12.55 -7.43 11.92
N THR A 336 13.32 -7.13 10.87
CA THR A 336 12.85 -6.28 9.76
C THR A 336 11.71 -6.94 8.98
N ILE A 337 11.84 -8.24 8.66
CA ILE A 337 10.76 -9.05 8.08
C ILE A 337 9.57 -9.11 9.03
N GLY A 338 9.81 -9.38 10.31
CA GLY A 338 8.80 -9.45 11.36
C GLY A 338 7.99 -8.16 11.47
N ALA A 339 8.65 -7.01 11.42
CA ALA A 339 8.02 -5.70 11.43
C ALA A 339 7.00 -5.56 10.30
N LEU A 340 7.37 -5.91 9.06
CA LEU A 340 6.49 -5.83 7.88
C LEU A 340 5.29 -6.78 8.00
N ILE A 341 5.52 -8.05 8.33
CA ILE A 341 4.46 -9.08 8.32
C ILE A 341 3.58 -9.09 9.57
N SER A 342 3.92 -8.28 10.58
CA SER A 342 3.14 -8.18 11.84
C SER A 342 1.71 -7.70 11.64
N GLY A 343 1.43 -6.96 10.55
CA GLY A 343 0.16 -6.27 10.33
C GLY A 343 -0.11 -5.18 11.37
N GLY A 344 0.94 -4.64 12.00
CA GLY A 344 0.83 -3.53 12.95
C GLY A 344 0.48 -2.18 12.30
N PRO A 345 0.27 -1.13 13.12
CA PRO A 345 -0.06 0.23 12.64
C PRO A 345 1.04 0.91 11.81
N TYR A 346 2.31 0.53 12.02
CA TYR A 346 3.46 1.15 11.36
C TYR A 346 4.31 0.15 10.56
N ASN A 347 3.78 -1.04 10.27
CA ASN A 347 4.56 -2.16 9.72
C ASN A 347 5.34 -1.78 8.45
N ARG A 348 4.66 -1.22 7.45
CA ARG A 348 5.23 -0.83 6.15
C ARG A 348 6.15 0.39 6.26
N TYR A 349 5.79 1.36 7.10
CA TYR A 349 6.62 2.54 7.36
C TYR A 349 7.96 2.18 8.00
N CYS A 350 7.94 1.36 9.05
CA CYS A 350 9.15 0.92 9.73
C CYS A 350 10.01 0.01 8.84
N PHE A 351 9.38 -0.88 8.06
CA PHE A 351 10.11 -1.68 7.07
C PHE A 351 10.85 -0.77 6.07
N ALA A 352 10.16 0.18 5.43
CA ALA A 352 10.76 1.09 4.46
C ALA A 352 11.89 1.96 5.03
N ARG A 353 11.84 2.29 6.33
CA ARG A 353 12.89 3.06 7.01
C ARG A 353 14.16 2.26 7.29
N TYR A 354 14.07 0.95 7.49
CA TYR A 354 15.20 0.14 8.00
C TYR A 354 15.66 -0.99 7.07
N SER A 355 14.87 -1.42 6.09
CA SER A 355 15.23 -2.49 5.14
C SER A 355 16.58 -2.21 4.48
N ASP A 356 16.76 -1.02 3.92
CA ASP A 356 17.94 -0.69 3.15
C ASP A 356 19.15 -0.43 4.06
N ARG A 357 18.92 0.00 5.30
CA ARG A 357 19.98 0.08 6.31
C ARG A 357 20.52 -1.30 6.69
N VAL A 358 19.66 -2.33 6.72
CA VAL A 358 20.09 -3.72 6.93
C VAL A 358 20.80 -4.26 5.69
N TYR A 359 20.25 -3.99 4.51
CA TYR A 359 20.86 -4.36 3.22
C TYR A 359 22.30 -3.84 3.10
N ASN A 360 22.51 -2.55 3.37
CA ASN A 360 23.82 -1.90 3.22
C ASN A 360 24.86 -2.28 4.30
N LEU A 361 24.53 -3.12 5.30
CA LEU A 361 25.50 -3.53 6.33
C LEU A 361 26.71 -4.28 5.77
N TYR A 362 26.51 -5.02 4.67
CA TYR A 362 27.51 -5.90 4.09
C TYR A 362 28.57 -5.10 3.34
N ASP A 363 28.17 -4.22 2.42
CA ASP A 363 29.09 -3.35 1.69
C ASP A 363 29.86 -2.43 2.66
N LEU A 364 29.18 -1.83 3.65
CA LEU A 364 29.84 -1.04 4.69
C LEU A 364 30.89 -1.85 5.49
N HIS A 365 30.68 -3.14 5.68
CA HIS A 365 31.65 -4.02 6.34
C HIS A 365 32.85 -4.30 5.43
N VAL A 366 32.59 -4.70 4.18
CA VAL A 366 33.63 -5.00 3.19
C VAL A 366 34.49 -3.77 2.98
N ASP A 367 33.89 -2.60 2.77
CA ASP A 367 34.63 -1.35 2.64
C ASP A 367 35.54 -1.03 3.83
N ALA A 368 35.03 -1.22 5.05
CA ALA A 368 35.81 -0.99 6.26
C ALA A 368 37.00 -1.95 6.36
N ALA A 369 36.79 -3.23 6.04
CA ALA A 369 37.80 -4.26 6.11
C ALA A 369 38.83 -4.15 4.96
N SER A 370 38.42 -3.86 3.72
CA SER A 370 39.30 -3.71 2.57
C SER A 370 40.30 -2.57 2.75
N ARG A 371 39.89 -1.47 3.41
CA ARG A 371 40.82 -0.37 3.73
C ARG A 371 41.90 -0.79 4.72
N CYS A 372 41.63 -1.75 5.60
CA CYS A 372 42.66 -2.29 6.49
C CYS A 372 43.79 -2.96 5.69
N TYR A 373 43.45 -3.73 4.65
CA TYR A 373 44.42 -4.34 3.76
C TYR A 373 45.18 -3.30 2.94
N GLU A 374 44.49 -2.31 2.38
CA GLU A 374 45.14 -1.23 1.61
C GLU A 374 46.16 -0.44 2.46
N VAL A 375 45.79 -0.06 3.69
CA VAL A 375 46.67 0.67 4.61
C VAL A 375 47.93 -0.13 4.94
N GLU A 376 47.78 -1.41 5.22
CA GLU A 376 48.90 -2.26 5.61
C GLU A 376 49.77 -2.67 4.41
N TYR A 377 49.20 -2.82 3.21
CA TYR A 377 49.95 -3.00 1.97
C TYR A 377 50.90 -1.83 1.71
N ASN A 378 50.41 -0.59 1.82
CA ASN A 378 51.24 0.60 1.66
C ASN A 378 52.45 0.63 2.62
N ARG A 379 52.29 0.07 3.83
CA ARG A 379 53.40 -0.06 4.79
C ARG A 379 54.39 -1.14 4.39
N LEU A 380 53.93 -2.22 3.73
CA LEU A 380 54.82 -3.22 3.15
C LEU A 380 55.66 -2.61 2.01
N VAL A 381 55.07 -1.78 1.16
CA VAL A 381 55.82 -1.04 0.12
C VAL A 381 56.94 -0.19 0.75
N THR A 382 56.63 0.55 1.82
CA THR A 382 57.66 1.34 2.53
C THR A 382 58.75 0.45 3.15
N LEU A 383 58.38 -0.74 3.65
CA LEU A 383 59.35 -1.72 4.14
C LEU A 383 60.24 -2.24 3.00
N ALA A 384 59.68 -2.49 1.82
CA ALA A 384 60.43 -2.93 0.65
C ALA A 384 61.50 -1.91 0.24
N ASP A 385 61.12 -0.64 0.08
CA ASP A 385 62.05 0.45 -0.23
C ASP A 385 63.23 0.47 0.77
N LEU A 386 62.92 0.36 2.07
CA LEU A 386 63.95 0.33 3.12
C LEU A 386 64.86 -0.91 3.02
N LEU A 387 64.30 -2.07 2.65
CA LEU A 387 65.07 -3.30 2.49
C LEU A 387 65.98 -3.24 1.26
N GLU A 388 65.56 -2.59 0.17
CA GLU A 388 66.39 -2.33 -1.01
C GLU A 388 67.55 -1.38 -0.70
N ASP A 389 67.27 -0.25 -0.03
CA ASP A 389 68.29 0.70 0.43
C ASP A 389 69.34 0.01 1.33
N TRP A 390 68.89 -0.92 2.18
CA TRP A 390 69.77 -1.67 3.05
C TRP A 390 70.66 -2.64 2.25
N VAL A 391 70.12 -3.30 1.23
CA VAL A 391 70.91 -4.15 0.32
C VAL A 391 72.00 -3.33 -0.37
N ASP A 392 71.69 -2.12 -0.82
CA ASP A 392 72.67 -1.22 -1.43
C ASP A 392 73.76 -0.81 -0.43
N LEU A 393 73.40 -0.58 0.84
CA LEU A 393 74.36 -0.34 1.92
C LEU A 393 75.25 -1.56 2.23
N ILE A 394 74.75 -2.78 2.03
CA ILE A 394 75.54 -4.02 2.13
C ILE A 394 76.49 -4.12 0.93
N MET A 395 76.05 -3.77 -0.27
CA MET A 395 76.89 -3.79 -1.47
C MET A 395 78.00 -2.73 -1.45
N TYR A 396 77.73 -1.57 -0.87
CA TYR A 396 78.72 -0.50 -0.71
C TYR A 396 79.97 -0.96 0.07
N ASP A 397 79.81 -1.87 1.04
CA ASP A 397 80.94 -2.41 1.81
C ASP A 397 81.91 -3.24 0.97
N VAL A 398 81.46 -3.80 -0.16
CA VAL A 398 82.23 -4.74 -1.02
C VAL A 398 82.58 -4.16 -2.39
N GLU A 399 82.13 -2.94 -2.73
CA GLU A 399 82.31 -2.35 -4.06
C GLU A 399 83.78 -2.06 -4.43
N ASP A 400 84.66 -1.90 -3.43
CA ASP A 400 86.08 -1.58 -3.60
C ASP A 400 87.02 -2.74 -3.18
N LEU A 401 86.47 -3.95 -3.00
CA LEU A 401 87.18 -5.08 -2.37
C LEU A 401 88.54 -5.36 -3.04
N VAL A 402 88.60 -5.37 -4.37
CA VAL A 402 89.82 -5.69 -5.10
C VAL A 402 90.74 -4.49 -5.21
N TYR A 403 90.19 -3.32 -5.50
CA TYR A 403 90.96 -2.09 -5.64
C TYR A 403 91.85 -1.83 -4.42
N ARG A 404 91.34 -2.09 -3.21
CA ARG A 404 92.08 -1.88 -1.95
C ARG A 404 93.19 -2.90 -1.73
N VAL A 405 93.00 -4.15 -2.14
CA VAL A 405 94.00 -5.22 -2.01
C VAL A 405 95.07 -5.16 -3.10
N ALA A 406 94.71 -4.74 -4.32
CA ALA A 406 95.63 -4.59 -5.44
C ALA A 406 96.81 -3.67 -5.09
N VAL A 407 96.56 -2.61 -4.31
CA VAL A 407 97.61 -1.70 -3.81
C VAL A 407 98.70 -2.45 -3.04
N CYS A 408 98.38 -3.52 -2.31
CA CYS A 408 99.38 -4.28 -1.55
C CYS A 408 100.35 -5.06 -2.44
N VAL A 409 99.87 -5.53 -3.60
CA VAL A 409 100.69 -6.29 -4.56
C VAL A 409 101.64 -5.36 -5.31
N ASP A 410 101.18 -4.13 -5.59
CA ASP A 410 101.97 -3.10 -6.26
C ASP A 410 103.05 -2.45 -5.37
N LEU A 411 103.11 -2.78 -4.07
CA LEU A 411 104.11 -2.23 -3.16
C LEU A 411 105.51 -2.79 -3.46
N PRO A 412 106.55 -1.94 -3.55
CA PRO A 412 107.93 -2.39 -3.77
C PRO A 412 108.57 -3.06 -2.54
N SER A 413 107.99 -2.89 -1.33
CA SER A 413 108.38 -3.56 -0.07
C SER A 413 107.22 -3.48 0.94
N ASN A 414 107.20 -4.33 1.97
CA ASN A 414 106.13 -4.45 3.00
C ASN A 414 104.80 -5.05 2.54
N GLN A 415 104.80 -5.84 1.46
CA GLN A 415 103.62 -6.55 0.95
C GLN A 415 102.97 -7.42 2.04
N ASP A 416 103.77 -8.12 2.86
CA ASP A 416 103.23 -8.99 3.91
C ASP A 416 102.48 -8.26 5.02
N ALA A 417 103.01 -7.11 5.46
CA ALA A 417 102.34 -6.29 6.47
C ALA A 417 101.05 -5.67 5.93
N CYS A 418 101.04 -5.30 4.64
CA CYS A 418 99.86 -4.78 3.95
C CYS A 418 98.75 -5.83 3.87
N LEU A 419 99.05 -7.04 3.37
CA LEU A 419 98.07 -8.13 3.27
C LEU A 419 97.60 -8.61 4.64
N SER A 420 98.47 -8.62 5.67
CA SER A 420 98.05 -8.96 7.04
C SER A 420 97.05 -7.93 7.60
N THR A 421 97.27 -6.64 7.33
CA THR A 421 96.36 -5.56 7.77
C THR A 421 95.00 -5.65 7.07
N TYR A 422 94.98 -5.88 5.76
CA TYR A 422 93.72 -6.08 5.03
C TYR A 422 93.05 -7.40 5.39
N GLY A 423 93.80 -8.46 5.71
CA GLY A 423 93.24 -9.70 6.24
C GLY A 423 92.45 -9.46 7.53
N GLU A 424 93.03 -8.74 8.50
CA GLU A 424 92.30 -8.36 9.73
C GLU A 424 91.08 -7.48 9.43
N LEU A 425 91.21 -6.51 8.52
CA LEU A 425 90.12 -5.60 8.15
C LEU A 425 88.98 -6.33 7.44
N TYR A 426 89.28 -7.26 6.54
CA TYR A 426 88.30 -8.05 5.79
C TYR A 426 87.63 -9.11 6.65
N ASN A 427 88.34 -9.67 7.63
CA ASN A 427 87.72 -10.53 8.63
C ASN A 427 86.70 -9.75 9.49
N GLN A 428 87.04 -8.53 9.90
CA GLN A 428 86.09 -7.65 10.62
C GLN A 428 84.91 -7.23 9.72
N LEU A 429 85.19 -6.91 8.45
CA LEU A 429 84.17 -6.57 7.46
C LEU A 429 83.21 -7.74 7.23
N GLY A 430 83.71 -8.97 7.10
CA GLY A 430 82.88 -10.18 6.95
C GLY A 430 81.95 -10.40 8.14
N GLY A 431 82.46 -10.24 9.37
CA GLY A 431 81.62 -10.28 10.58
C GLY A 431 80.56 -9.17 10.62
N GLY A 432 80.90 -7.96 10.17
CA GLY A 432 79.99 -6.83 10.06
C GLY A 432 78.90 -7.04 9.00
N LEU A 433 79.27 -7.54 7.82
CA LEU A 433 78.36 -7.87 6.72
C LEU A 433 77.37 -8.96 7.10
N LEU A 434 77.85 -10.06 7.70
CA LEU A 434 76.97 -11.11 8.19
C LEU A 434 75.96 -10.56 9.22
N SER A 435 76.42 -9.67 10.11
CA SER A 435 75.53 -8.99 11.07
C SER A 435 74.49 -8.11 10.38
N LYS A 436 74.85 -7.38 9.30
CA LYS A 436 73.91 -6.59 8.49
C LYS A 436 72.87 -7.48 7.82
N VAL A 437 73.25 -8.63 7.24
CA VAL A 437 72.32 -9.58 6.62
C VAL A 437 71.36 -10.18 7.65
N VAL A 438 71.86 -10.57 8.83
CA VAL A 438 71.01 -11.08 9.93
C VAL A 438 70.03 -10.01 10.41
N LEU A 439 70.46 -8.75 10.51
CA LEU A 439 69.59 -7.63 10.87
C LEU A 439 68.54 -7.33 9.80
N TRP A 440 68.88 -7.46 8.52
CA TRP A 440 67.96 -7.30 7.40
C TRP A 440 66.80 -8.30 7.48
N ILE A 441 67.11 -9.60 7.65
CA ILE A 441 66.09 -10.64 7.85
C ILE A 441 65.31 -10.41 9.16
N GLY A 442 66.00 -10.02 10.23
CA GLY A 442 65.38 -9.76 11.54
C GLY A 442 64.46 -8.53 11.55
N LEU A 443 64.74 -7.51 10.73
CA LEU A 443 63.84 -6.36 10.53
C LEU A 443 62.58 -6.81 9.81
N LEU A 444 62.72 -7.54 8.69
CA LEU A 444 61.60 -8.08 7.94
C LEU A 444 60.66 -8.89 8.84
N GLU A 445 61.18 -9.85 9.61
CA GLU A 445 60.37 -10.68 10.50
C GLU A 445 59.59 -9.83 11.53
N LYS A 446 60.25 -8.83 12.13
CA LYS A 446 59.59 -7.95 13.11
C LYS A 446 58.52 -7.08 12.49
N GLU A 447 58.79 -6.49 11.32
CA GLU A 447 57.83 -5.61 10.65
C GLU A 447 56.65 -6.37 10.07
N LEU A 448 56.85 -7.58 9.52
CA LEU A 448 55.73 -8.44 9.10
C LEU A 448 54.82 -8.82 10.28
N ASN A 449 55.40 -9.15 11.44
CA ASN A 449 54.62 -9.43 12.67
C ASN A 449 53.88 -8.19 13.19
N ALA A 450 54.54 -7.02 13.18
CA ALA A 450 53.92 -5.77 13.59
C ALA A 450 52.80 -5.35 12.64
N ASN A 451 53.00 -5.52 11.33
CA ASN A 451 52.02 -5.28 10.30
C ASN A 451 50.79 -6.18 10.48
N TYR A 452 50.99 -7.50 10.62
CA TYR A 452 49.90 -8.45 10.90
C TYR A 452 49.08 -8.05 12.12
N THR A 453 49.73 -7.66 13.22
CA THR A 453 49.03 -7.27 14.46
C THR A 453 48.14 -6.04 14.23
N ARG A 454 48.58 -5.08 13.42
CA ARG A 454 47.82 -3.88 13.07
C ARG A 454 46.67 -4.20 12.11
N LEU A 455 46.91 -5.03 11.11
CA LEU A 455 45.88 -5.55 10.20
C LEU A 455 44.77 -6.25 10.97
N ALA A 456 45.13 -7.18 11.85
CA ALA A 456 44.19 -7.93 12.68
C ALA A 456 43.36 -7.03 13.59
N ALA A 457 43.98 -6.01 14.20
CA ALA A 457 43.26 -5.04 15.02
C ALA A 457 42.27 -4.20 14.20
N CYS A 458 42.65 -3.79 12.99
CA CYS A 458 41.80 -3.01 12.08
C CYS A 458 40.59 -3.83 11.60
N VAL A 459 40.82 -5.03 11.08
CA VAL A 459 39.73 -5.94 10.63
C VAL A 459 38.77 -6.26 11.77
N LYS A 460 39.29 -6.48 12.99
CA LYS A 460 38.46 -6.68 14.17
C LYS A 460 37.63 -5.45 14.53
N SER A 461 38.18 -4.24 14.35
CA SER A 461 37.44 -2.99 14.53
C SER A 461 36.30 -2.85 13.52
N ALA A 462 36.50 -3.25 12.25
CA ALA A 462 35.45 -3.28 11.24
C ALA A 462 34.29 -4.20 11.67
N ARG A 463 34.60 -5.40 12.17
CA ARG A 463 33.58 -6.31 12.74
C ARG A 463 32.80 -5.67 13.89
N TYR A 464 33.48 -5.01 14.84
CA TYR A 464 32.80 -4.33 15.93
C TYR A 464 31.89 -3.18 15.46
N SER A 465 32.28 -2.46 14.40
CA SER A 465 31.45 -1.44 13.78
C SER A 465 30.15 -2.04 13.24
N THR A 466 30.22 -3.16 12.51
CA THR A 466 29.03 -3.87 12.00
C THR A 466 28.12 -4.32 13.13
N VAL A 467 28.65 -4.95 14.18
CA VAL A 467 27.86 -5.38 15.35
C VAL A 467 27.18 -4.19 16.05
N HIS A 468 27.85 -3.03 16.10
CA HIS A 468 27.25 -1.83 16.66
C HIS A 468 26.10 -1.30 15.79
N SER A 469 26.29 -1.26 14.47
CA SER A 469 25.24 -0.85 13.52
C SER A 469 24.02 -1.76 13.58
N VAL A 470 24.20 -3.09 13.64
CA VAL A 470 23.12 -4.07 13.84
C VAL A 470 22.31 -3.73 15.09
N LYS A 471 22.99 -3.54 16.24
CA LYS A 471 22.32 -3.23 17.52
C LYS A 471 21.57 -1.90 17.47
N ALA A 472 22.14 -0.89 16.81
CA ALA A 472 21.49 0.40 16.64
C ALA A 472 20.23 0.29 15.77
N ILE A 473 20.29 -0.47 14.67
CA ILE A 473 19.13 -0.73 13.80
C ILE A 473 18.04 -1.46 14.59
N LEU A 474 18.37 -2.57 15.26
CA LEU A 474 17.41 -3.34 16.06
C LEU A 474 16.71 -2.48 17.12
N TYR A 475 17.47 -1.67 17.86
CA TYR A 475 16.90 -0.77 18.87
C TYR A 475 15.92 0.25 18.26
N LYS A 476 16.33 0.88 17.14
CA LYS A 476 15.52 1.90 16.47
C LYS A 476 14.29 1.31 15.77
N LEU A 477 14.43 0.13 15.16
CA LEU A 477 13.34 -0.62 14.53
C LEU A 477 12.27 -1.00 15.55
N ASN A 478 12.66 -1.59 16.68
CA ASN A 478 11.72 -1.94 17.75
C ASN A 478 10.96 -0.72 18.27
N LYS A 479 11.65 0.40 18.46
CA LYS A 479 11.01 1.67 18.84
C LYS A 479 10.03 2.16 17.76
N CYS A 480 10.39 2.05 16.49
CA CYS A 480 9.50 2.40 15.37
C CYS A 480 8.23 1.53 15.37
N VAL A 481 8.36 0.22 15.57
CA VAL A 481 7.20 -0.68 15.62
C VAL A 481 6.25 -0.31 16.78
N GLU A 482 6.78 0.16 17.90
CA GLU A 482 5.98 0.58 19.06
C GLU A 482 5.29 1.94 18.90
N CYS A 483 5.98 2.98 18.39
CA CYS A 483 5.48 4.36 18.40
C CYS A 483 5.42 5.06 17.03
N GLY A 484 5.86 4.40 15.95
CA GLY A 484 5.89 4.94 14.59
C GLY A 484 6.95 6.02 14.39
N HIS A 485 6.70 7.20 14.94
CA HIS A 485 7.56 8.39 14.85
C HIS A 485 8.45 8.55 16.10
N ARG A 486 9.58 9.25 15.95
CA ARG A 486 10.47 9.57 17.08
C ARG A 486 9.76 10.50 18.09
N PRO A 487 9.78 10.20 19.40
CA PRO A 487 9.61 11.23 20.42
C PRO A 487 10.88 12.10 20.46
N ASP A 488 10.71 13.41 20.35
CA ASP A 488 11.74 14.46 20.46
C ASP A 488 12.88 14.13 21.45
N GLU A 489 14.12 14.01 20.95
CA GLU A 489 15.34 14.13 21.76
C GLU A 489 16.31 15.11 21.09
N SER A 490 16.50 16.25 21.74
CA SER A 490 17.16 17.47 21.24
C SER A 490 18.69 17.41 21.18
N ASN A 491 19.22 17.82 20.03
CA ASN A 491 20.37 18.69 19.72
C ASN A 491 21.61 18.78 20.64
N GLY A 492 22.79 18.64 20.02
CA GLY A 492 24.08 19.08 20.53
C GLY A 492 25.06 19.45 19.41
N THR A 493 25.04 20.71 18.97
CA THR A 493 25.97 21.31 18.00
C THR A 493 27.22 21.89 18.67
N SER A 494 28.37 21.85 17.98
CA SER A 494 29.45 22.82 18.19
C SER A 494 30.19 23.13 16.89
N SER A 495 30.19 24.41 16.51
CA SER A 495 30.88 25.07 15.40
C SER A 495 32.34 25.42 15.72
N GLU A 496 33.20 25.55 14.70
CA GLU A 496 34.27 26.57 14.66
C GLU A 496 34.78 26.82 13.23
N SER A 497 35.38 28.00 13.03
CA SER A 497 35.44 28.80 11.79
C SER A 497 36.82 28.93 11.12
N ASP A 498 36.78 29.34 9.85
CA ASP A 498 37.59 30.36 9.15
C ASP A 498 38.82 30.04 8.28
N GLU A 499 38.78 30.75 7.14
CA GLU A 499 39.80 31.31 6.22
C GLU A 499 40.61 30.47 5.20
N THR A 500 40.65 31.08 4.00
CA THR A 500 40.94 30.61 2.64
C THR A 500 42.43 30.59 2.22
N SER A 501 42.78 29.75 1.23
CA SER A 501 43.87 30.01 0.27
C SER A 501 43.77 29.15 -1.00
N GLU A 502 43.61 29.79 -2.17
CA GLU A 502 43.65 29.15 -3.50
C GLU A 502 45.02 28.52 -3.81
N VAL A 503 45.04 27.24 -4.19
CA VAL A 503 46.20 26.59 -4.84
C VAL A 503 45.72 25.52 -5.84
N MET A 504 46.17 25.60 -7.08
CA MET A 504 45.97 24.56 -8.10
C MET A 504 46.87 23.33 -7.85
N SER A 505 46.29 22.12 -7.79
CA SER A 505 47.04 20.86 -7.93
C SER A 505 46.21 19.73 -8.52
N MET A 506 46.89 18.81 -9.23
CA MET A 506 46.37 17.51 -9.66
C MET A 506 46.89 16.45 -8.67
N ALA A 507 46.03 15.98 -7.77
CA ALA A 507 46.34 14.95 -6.79
C ALA A 507 45.44 13.73 -6.99
N THR A 508 46.03 12.54 -7.19
CA THR A 508 45.25 11.29 -7.29
C THR A 508 44.88 10.80 -5.88
N VAL A 509 43.59 10.62 -5.62
CA VAL A 509 43.05 10.16 -4.32
C VAL A 509 42.54 8.72 -4.46
N ALA A 510 43.04 7.83 -3.61
CA ALA A 510 42.58 6.44 -3.56
C ALA A 510 41.12 6.35 -3.07
N GLY A 511 40.31 5.49 -3.68
CA GLY A 511 38.88 5.31 -3.34
C GLY A 511 37.89 6.21 -4.09
N ALA A 512 38.38 7.10 -4.97
CA ALA A 512 37.53 7.98 -5.78
C ALA A 512 36.56 7.23 -6.71
N VAL A 513 36.99 6.12 -7.33
CA VAL A 513 36.14 5.31 -8.22
C VAL A 513 34.94 4.72 -7.48
N LYS A 514 35.14 4.20 -6.25
CA LYS A 514 34.04 3.67 -5.44
C LYS A 514 33.12 4.79 -4.96
N ALA A 515 33.66 5.95 -4.56
CA ALA A 515 32.84 7.12 -4.24
C ALA A 515 31.98 7.60 -5.43
N PHE A 516 32.51 7.53 -6.66
CA PHE A 516 31.74 7.79 -7.89
C PHE A 516 30.59 6.80 -8.06
N ALA A 517 30.85 5.49 -7.91
CA ALA A 517 29.83 4.46 -8.07
C ALA A 517 28.69 4.63 -7.05
N ILE A 518 29.02 4.87 -5.78
CA ILE A 518 28.02 5.08 -4.72
C ILE A 518 27.20 6.37 -4.98
N ALA A 519 27.86 7.44 -5.45
CA ALA A 519 27.16 8.67 -5.82
C ALA A 519 26.19 8.44 -6.99
N SER A 520 26.59 7.67 -8.01
CA SER A 520 25.73 7.30 -9.14
C SER A 520 24.53 6.47 -8.73
N ASP A 521 24.72 5.48 -7.85
CA ASP A 521 23.60 4.72 -7.28
C ASP A 521 22.66 5.61 -6.46
N THR A 522 23.21 6.56 -5.71
CA THR A 522 22.43 7.53 -4.93
C THR A 522 21.61 8.44 -5.85
N ALA A 523 22.16 8.82 -7.01
CA ALA A 523 21.46 9.62 -8.02
C ALA A 523 20.20 8.91 -8.54
N VAL A 524 20.31 7.59 -8.79
CA VAL A 524 19.18 6.74 -9.21
C VAL A 524 18.10 6.71 -8.12
N GLN A 525 18.48 6.64 -6.84
CA GLN A 525 17.53 6.65 -5.73
C GLN A 525 16.82 8.01 -5.57
N PHE A 526 17.51 9.12 -5.83
CA PHE A 526 16.86 10.43 -5.88
C PHE A 526 15.87 10.54 -7.04
N ASP A 527 16.19 10.00 -8.22
CA ASP A 527 15.27 9.94 -9.37
C ASP A 527 13.99 9.15 -9.04
N ALA A 528 14.12 8.07 -8.27
CA ALA A 528 12.99 7.24 -7.88
C ALA A 528 11.96 7.95 -6.96
N VAL A 529 12.33 9.07 -6.32
CA VAL A 529 11.47 9.81 -5.38
C VAL A 529 10.23 10.40 -6.08
N ASP A 530 10.38 10.90 -7.32
CA ASP A 530 9.29 11.54 -8.05
C ASP A 530 8.70 10.70 -9.20
N GLU A 531 9.08 9.42 -9.27
CA GLU A 531 8.65 8.47 -10.29
C GLU A 531 7.13 8.26 -10.33
N LYS A 532 6.46 8.24 -9.16
CA LYS A 532 5.03 7.95 -9.10
C LYS A 532 4.20 9.15 -9.53
N THR A 533 3.41 8.94 -10.57
CA THR A 533 2.38 9.90 -11.02
C THR A 533 0.99 9.28 -10.88
N ILE A 534 -0.01 10.12 -10.57
CA ILE A 534 -1.42 9.71 -10.43
C ILE A 534 -2.34 10.62 -11.23
N THR A 535 -3.52 10.15 -11.59
CA THR A 535 -4.59 10.96 -12.21
C THR A 535 -5.83 10.92 -11.32
N LEU A 536 -6.51 12.06 -11.17
CA LEU A 536 -7.69 12.18 -10.30
C LEU A 536 -8.92 12.52 -11.15
N GLU A 537 -9.99 11.74 -11.04
CA GLU A 537 -11.24 11.84 -11.82
C GLU A 537 -12.29 12.75 -11.15
N SER A 538 -12.35 12.80 -9.81
CA SER A 538 -13.47 13.43 -9.08
C SER A 538 -13.48 14.97 -9.10
N HIS A 539 -12.40 15.60 -9.60
CA HIS A 539 -12.18 17.06 -9.56
C HIS A 539 -12.26 17.70 -8.16
N TYR A 540 -12.14 16.92 -7.09
CA TYR A 540 -12.20 17.43 -5.72
C TYR A 540 -10.93 18.20 -5.36
N THR A 541 -11.06 19.52 -5.17
CA THR A 541 -9.94 20.47 -5.03
C THR A 541 -8.93 20.06 -3.96
N ARG A 542 -9.36 19.58 -2.79
CA ARG A 542 -8.44 19.15 -1.72
C ARG A 542 -7.49 18.02 -2.17
N LEU A 543 -7.96 17.07 -2.99
CA LEU A 543 -7.08 16.00 -3.49
C LEU A 543 -6.08 16.53 -4.52
N TYR A 544 -6.49 17.49 -5.35
CA TYR A 544 -5.59 18.15 -6.30
C TYR A 544 -4.53 18.98 -5.58
N ASP A 545 -4.90 19.76 -4.57
CA ASP A 545 -3.98 20.57 -3.78
C ASP A 545 -2.97 19.68 -3.04
N LEU A 546 -3.42 18.58 -2.43
CA LEU A 546 -2.54 17.57 -1.82
C LEU A 546 -1.59 16.93 -2.84
N LYS A 547 -2.11 16.52 -4.00
CA LYS A 547 -1.29 15.97 -5.08
C LYS A 547 -0.21 16.96 -5.50
N THR A 548 -0.58 18.22 -5.72
CA THR A 548 0.35 19.28 -6.12
C THR A 548 1.43 19.50 -5.05
N ALA A 549 1.07 19.56 -3.77
CA ALA A 549 2.04 19.71 -2.69
C ALA A 549 3.02 18.53 -2.63
N LEU A 550 2.51 17.29 -2.65
CA LEU A 550 3.31 16.07 -2.59
C LEU A 550 4.24 15.90 -3.80
N THR A 551 3.73 16.13 -5.02
CA THR A 551 4.55 16.08 -6.24
C THR A 551 5.60 17.19 -6.23
N THR A 552 5.28 18.38 -5.72
CA THR A 552 6.27 19.47 -5.60
C THR A 552 7.40 19.08 -4.64
N ILE A 553 7.07 18.51 -3.47
CA ILE A 553 8.07 18.00 -2.53
C ILE A 553 8.95 16.95 -3.20
N ALA A 554 8.34 15.95 -3.84
CA ALA A 554 9.05 14.86 -4.50
C ALA A 554 10.01 15.37 -5.57
N THR A 555 9.54 16.20 -6.50
CA THR A 555 10.38 16.75 -7.58
C THR A 555 11.48 17.67 -7.06
N GLN A 556 11.23 18.48 -6.03
CA GLN A 556 12.27 19.34 -5.46
C GLN A 556 13.38 18.54 -4.77
N ILE A 557 13.03 17.49 -4.01
CA ILE A 557 13.99 16.59 -3.39
C ILE A 557 14.79 15.84 -4.46
N ALA A 558 14.09 15.24 -5.44
CA ALA A 558 14.73 14.52 -6.55
C ALA A 558 15.73 15.40 -7.31
N THR A 559 15.29 16.58 -7.75
CA THR A 559 16.13 17.51 -8.54
C THR A 559 17.34 18.00 -7.75
N THR A 560 17.14 18.44 -6.50
CA THR A 560 18.23 19.01 -5.68
C THR A 560 19.19 17.93 -5.20
N GLY A 561 18.69 16.71 -4.96
CA GLY A 561 19.49 15.54 -4.66
C GLY A 561 20.34 15.08 -5.85
N GLN A 562 19.76 15.03 -7.05
CA GLN A 562 20.49 14.75 -8.29
C GLN A 562 21.59 15.79 -8.56
N GLU A 563 21.33 17.08 -8.31
CA GLU A 563 22.36 18.11 -8.42
C GLU A 563 23.55 17.82 -7.48
N LEU A 564 23.30 17.39 -6.24
CA LEU A 564 24.37 16.99 -5.31
C LEU A 564 25.14 15.78 -5.84
N THR A 565 24.46 14.73 -6.30
CA THR A 565 25.13 13.52 -6.78
C THR A 565 25.91 13.77 -8.07
N ASP A 566 25.39 14.59 -9.00
CA ASP A 566 26.11 15.03 -10.21
C ASP A 566 27.42 15.76 -9.86
N LYS A 567 27.40 16.59 -8.81
CA LYS A 567 28.60 17.27 -8.33
C LYS A 567 29.58 16.31 -7.65
N LEU A 568 29.10 15.32 -6.88
CA LEU A 568 29.95 14.28 -6.30
C LEU A 568 30.60 13.40 -7.38
N GLU A 569 29.84 13.01 -8.40
CA GLU A 569 30.32 12.29 -9.58
C GLU A 569 31.36 13.09 -10.36
N THR A 570 31.20 14.41 -10.44
CA THR A 570 32.20 15.30 -11.05
C THR A 570 33.46 15.45 -10.19
N LEU A 571 33.30 15.49 -8.86
CA LEU A 571 34.41 15.63 -7.91
C LEU A 571 35.33 14.41 -7.93
N ALA A 572 34.77 13.20 -7.95
CA ALA A 572 35.52 11.96 -7.83
C ALA A 572 36.67 11.81 -8.87
N PRO A 573 36.46 11.97 -10.18
CA PRO A 573 37.52 11.91 -11.19
C PRO A 573 38.25 13.25 -11.40
N SER A 574 37.95 14.29 -10.61
CA SER A 574 38.41 15.65 -10.90
C SER A 574 39.93 15.79 -10.78
N THR A 575 40.51 16.52 -11.73
CA THR A 575 41.89 17.02 -11.71
C THR A 575 41.92 18.55 -11.83
N GLY A 576 40.78 19.20 -11.60
CA GLY A 576 40.58 20.65 -11.78
C GLY A 576 41.20 21.52 -10.67
N PRO A 577 41.13 22.86 -10.81
CA PRO A 577 41.66 23.78 -9.82
C PRO A 577 40.88 23.70 -8.50
N LEU A 578 41.60 23.61 -7.38
CA LEU A 578 41.03 23.88 -6.05
C LEU A 578 40.97 25.39 -5.84
N PRO A 579 39.91 25.94 -5.21
CA PRO A 579 38.86 25.24 -4.47
C PRO A 579 37.54 25.01 -5.24
N ASP A 580 37.46 25.40 -6.52
CA ASP A 580 36.19 25.50 -7.27
C ASP A 580 35.35 24.20 -7.25
N VAL A 581 36.00 23.05 -7.41
CA VAL A 581 35.32 21.73 -7.47
C VAL A 581 34.72 21.29 -6.12
N PHE A 582 35.35 21.65 -4.98
CA PHE A 582 34.76 21.42 -3.65
C PHE A 582 33.69 22.47 -3.33
N THR A 583 33.86 23.70 -3.83
CA THR A 583 32.87 24.78 -3.68
C THR A 583 31.56 24.42 -4.37
N ASP A 584 31.64 23.80 -5.55
CA ASP A 584 30.46 23.29 -6.28
C ASP A 584 29.68 22.24 -5.47
N VAL A 585 30.36 21.24 -4.91
CA VAL A 585 29.71 20.18 -4.10
C VAL A 585 29.15 20.75 -2.80
N THR A 586 29.92 21.58 -2.08
CA THR A 586 29.46 22.19 -0.82
C THR A 586 28.28 23.14 -1.03
N SER A 587 28.22 23.82 -2.19
CA SER A 587 27.06 24.63 -2.58
C SER A 587 25.82 23.76 -2.84
N ALA A 588 25.94 22.68 -3.61
CA ALA A 588 24.84 21.75 -3.87
C ALA A 588 24.34 21.07 -2.57
N LEU A 589 25.26 20.68 -1.70
CA LEU A 589 24.96 20.14 -0.37
C LEU A 589 24.20 21.15 0.48
N THR A 590 24.62 22.42 0.48
CA THR A 590 23.94 23.51 1.21
C THR A 590 22.53 23.75 0.66
N SER A 591 22.35 23.69 -0.67
CA SER A 591 21.04 23.79 -1.31
C SER A 591 20.09 22.69 -0.84
N LEU A 592 20.53 21.43 -0.86
CA LEU A 592 19.71 20.29 -0.40
C LEU A 592 19.37 20.40 1.09
N ARG A 593 20.34 20.77 1.94
CA ARG A 593 20.08 21.01 3.37
C ARG A 593 19.07 22.12 3.59
N THR A 594 19.21 23.24 2.88
CA THR A 594 18.29 24.38 2.97
C THR A 594 16.88 24.01 2.54
N LEU A 595 16.76 23.21 1.47
CA LEU A 595 15.49 22.67 1.01
C LEU A 595 14.81 21.85 2.11
N LEU A 596 15.50 20.84 2.66
CA LEU A 596 14.97 19.96 3.70
C LEU A 596 14.63 20.69 5.00
N GLN A 597 15.40 21.70 5.38
CA GLN A 597 15.19 22.46 6.62
C GLN A 597 14.06 23.49 6.52
N THR A 598 13.93 24.17 5.38
CA THR A 598 13.05 25.35 5.27
C THR A 598 12.34 25.49 3.92
N GLY A 599 12.93 24.97 2.84
CA GLY A 599 12.40 25.14 1.49
C GLY A 599 11.06 24.43 1.24
N LEU A 600 10.74 23.39 2.01
CA LEU A 600 9.50 22.62 1.91
C LEU A 600 8.39 23.09 2.88
N SER A 601 8.62 24.17 3.64
CA SER A 601 7.71 24.65 4.69
C SER A 601 6.31 25.00 4.16
N THR A 602 6.23 25.64 2.99
CA THR A 602 4.92 26.00 2.38
C THR A 602 4.10 24.75 2.08
N GLN A 603 4.69 23.75 1.43
CA GLN A 603 3.99 22.52 1.07
C GLN A 603 3.62 21.71 2.30
N THR A 604 4.49 21.64 3.30
CA THR A 604 4.22 20.92 4.56
C THR A 604 3.14 21.60 5.40
N ASP A 605 3.14 22.94 5.51
CA ASP A 605 2.07 23.71 6.17
C ASP A 605 0.70 23.53 5.47
N ASP A 606 0.69 23.51 4.14
CA ASP A 606 -0.52 23.26 3.33
C ASP A 606 -1.06 21.84 3.57
N ILE A 607 -0.19 20.83 3.54
CA ILE A 607 -0.55 19.43 3.84
C ILE A 607 -1.11 19.33 5.27
N GLN A 608 -0.41 19.89 6.25
CA GLN A 608 -0.83 19.86 7.66
C GLN A 608 -2.21 20.48 7.86
N THR A 609 -2.46 21.63 7.22
CA THR A 609 -3.75 22.31 7.27
C THR A 609 -4.88 21.48 6.64
N MET A 610 -4.57 20.72 5.59
CA MET A 610 -5.57 19.90 4.89
C MET A 610 -5.88 18.59 5.60
N VAL A 611 -4.87 17.89 6.13
CA VAL A 611 -5.03 16.50 6.60
C VAL A 611 -4.42 16.17 7.96
N GLY A 612 -3.82 17.14 8.64
CA GLY A 612 -3.19 16.94 9.95
C GLY A 612 -1.72 16.50 9.84
N ASN A 613 -1.15 16.05 10.96
CA ASN A 613 0.30 15.97 11.13
C ASN A 613 0.96 14.69 10.60
N TYR A 614 0.22 13.60 10.37
CA TYR A 614 0.85 12.30 10.11
C TYR A 614 1.80 12.31 8.91
N ILE A 615 1.39 12.91 7.78
CA ILE A 615 2.26 13.02 6.60
C ILE A 615 3.47 13.91 6.89
N THR A 616 3.27 15.05 7.56
CA THR A 616 4.36 15.99 7.86
C THR A 616 5.34 15.42 8.88
N ASP A 617 4.88 14.63 9.84
CA ASP A 617 5.73 13.96 10.84
C ASP A 617 6.60 12.90 10.16
N MET A 618 6.02 12.10 9.24
CA MET A 618 6.79 11.15 8.42
C MET A 618 7.84 11.85 7.53
N LEU A 619 7.46 12.95 6.87
CA LEU A 619 8.39 13.72 6.03
C LEU A 619 9.50 14.39 6.87
N THR A 620 9.18 14.82 8.08
CA THR A 620 10.16 15.40 9.03
C THR A 620 11.15 14.33 9.46
N ASP A 621 10.67 13.14 9.83
CA ASP A 621 11.52 11.98 10.15
C ASP A 621 12.52 11.66 9.03
N ALA A 622 12.04 11.60 7.79
CA ALA A 622 12.88 11.31 6.63
C ALA A 622 13.86 12.46 6.34
N SER A 623 13.42 13.72 6.51
CA SER A 623 14.28 14.89 6.35
C SER A 623 15.39 14.93 7.41
N ASP A 624 15.09 14.57 8.66
CA ASP A 624 16.07 14.51 9.74
C ASP A 624 17.13 13.43 9.50
N ASP A 625 16.71 12.23 9.06
CA ASP A 625 17.64 11.16 8.69
C ASP A 625 18.58 11.61 7.54
N LEU A 626 18.03 12.22 6.49
CA LEU A 626 18.83 12.80 5.39
C LEU A 626 19.76 13.94 5.87
N LEU A 627 19.29 14.83 6.74
CA LEU A 627 20.09 15.94 7.26
C LEU A 627 21.27 15.46 8.11
N ASP A 628 21.10 14.39 8.87
CA ASP A 628 22.16 13.71 9.62
C ASP A 628 23.23 13.15 8.66
N ALA A 629 22.82 12.46 7.59
CA ALA A 629 23.74 11.94 6.57
C ALA A 629 24.49 13.07 5.84
N LEU A 630 23.78 14.13 5.43
CA LEU A 630 24.36 15.30 4.78
C LEU A 630 25.36 16.04 5.69
N SER A 631 25.10 16.11 7.00
CA SER A 631 26.03 16.73 7.94
C SER A 631 27.32 15.93 8.08
N ARG A 632 27.25 14.59 8.04
CA ARG A 632 28.44 13.72 7.99
C ARG A 632 29.20 13.95 6.69
N LEU A 633 28.50 13.97 5.56
CA LEU A 633 29.08 14.19 4.23
C LEU A 633 29.85 15.51 4.16
N GLU A 634 29.24 16.61 4.63
CA GLU A 634 29.86 17.94 4.71
C GLU A 634 31.17 17.91 5.52
N THR A 635 31.13 17.28 6.70
CA THR A 635 32.30 17.15 7.58
C THR A 635 33.44 16.40 6.88
N GLN A 636 33.14 15.29 6.20
CA GLN A 636 34.18 14.49 5.54
C GLN A 636 34.73 15.15 4.27
N LEU A 637 33.88 15.85 3.51
CA LEU A 637 34.32 16.66 2.38
C LEU A 637 35.27 17.78 2.83
N GLY A 638 34.97 18.46 3.93
CA GLY A 638 35.85 19.49 4.50
C GLY A 638 37.21 18.93 4.95
N LEU A 639 37.22 17.76 5.60
CA LEU A 639 38.47 17.07 5.96
C LEU A 639 39.28 16.63 4.74
N LEU A 640 38.61 16.15 3.70
CA LEU A 640 39.25 15.76 2.45
C LEU A 640 39.88 16.97 1.75
N GLN A 641 39.13 18.08 1.64
CA GLN A 641 39.62 19.33 1.05
C GLN A 641 40.86 19.83 1.79
N ALA A 642 40.79 19.95 3.13
CA ALA A 642 41.91 20.41 3.94
C ALA A 642 43.16 19.51 3.80
N GLY A 643 42.97 18.19 3.69
CA GLY A 643 44.05 17.23 3.44
C GLY A 643 44.72 17.42 2.08
N ILE A 644 43.92 17.65 1.02
CA ILE A 644 44.46 17.88 -0.33
C ILE A 644 45.17 19.23 -0.42
N GLU A 645 44.62 20.28 0.20
CA GLU A 645 45.26 21.60 0.29
C GLU A 645 46.61 21.52 1.00
N ALA A 646 46.68 20.81 2.14
CA ALA A 646 47.92 20.59 2.87
C ALA A 646 48.96 19.80 2.05
N ALA A 647 48.54 18.75 1.32
CA ALA A 647 49.42 18.01 0.41
C ALA A 647 49.97 18.92 -0.69
N THR A 648 49.12 19.79 -1.22
CA THR A 648 49.47 20.72 -2.29
C THR A 648 50.50 21.74 -1.84
N ILE A 649 50.28 22.37 -0.69
CA ILE A 649 51.21 23.33 -0.09
C ILE A 649 52.56 22.66 0.20
N ALA A 650 52.54 21.43 0.73
CA ALA A 650 53.75 20.72 1.11
C ALA A 650 54.57 20.21 -0.08
N TYR A 651 53.92 19.87 -1.21
CA TYR A 651 54.62 19.37 -2.40
C TYR A 651 55.18 20.51 -3.27
N GLY A 652 54.45 21.62 -3.42
CA GLY A 652 54.89 22.78 -4.20
C GLY A 652 54.93 22.57 -5.73
N GLY A 653 54.28 21.52 -6.24
CA GLY A 653 54.24 21.16 -7.67
C GLY A 653 52.83 20.78 -8.15
N LEU A 654 52.61 20.81 -9.47
CA LEU A 654 51.28 20.62 -10.09
C LEU A 654 50.78 19.17 -10.11
N ASN A 655 51.68 18.18 -10.14
CA ASN A 655 51.34 16.76 -10.13
C ASN A 655 51.83 16.12 -8.84
N ILE A 656 50.91 15.89 -7.90
CA ILE A 656 51.23 15.30 -6.60
C ILE A 656 51.13 13.77 -6.74
N PRO A 657 52.22 13.01 -6.52
CA PRO A 657 52.14 11.55 -6.52
C PRO A 657 51.15 11.07 -5.46
N ALA A 658 50.36 10.03 -5.78
CA ALA A 658 49.38 9.46 -4.85
C ALA A 658 50.01 9.06 -3.49
N SER A 659 51.25 8.56 -3.52
CA SER A 659 52.02 8.23 -2.31
C SER A 659 52.30 9.45 -1.42
N PHE A 660 52.41 10.65 -2.00
CA PHE A 660 52.58 11.90 -1.26
C PHE A 660 51.24 12.42 -0.72
N THR A 661 50.16 12.38 -1.52
CA THR A 661 48.80 12.79 -1.11
C THR A 661 48.32 11.98 0.10
N ARG A 662 48.63 10.68 0.13
CA ARG A 662 48.30 9.76 1.25
C ARG A 662 48.90 10.16 2.61
N ARG A 663 49.93 11.03 2.65
CA ARG A 663 50.45 11.57 3.93
C ARG A 663 49.52 12.58 4.58
N TYR A 664 48.66 13.22 3.80
CA TYR A 664 47.78 14.30 4.26
C TYR A 664 46.31 13.90 4.21
N VAL A 665 45.93 13.05 3.25
CA VAL A 665 44.59 12.44 3.18
C VAL A 665 44.66 11.02 3.75
N SER A 666 44.15 10.85 4.97
CA SER A 666 44.12 9.52 5.58
C SER A 666 43.03 8.63 4.94
N PRO A 667 43.26 7.31 4.81
CA PRO A 667 42.23 6.37 4.32
C PRO A 667 40.94 6.39 5.15
N LYS A 668 41.03 6.78 6.43
CA LYS A 668 39.87 6.99 7.29
C LYS A 668 38.92 8.07 6.75
N VAL A 669 39.46 9.18 6.22
CA VAL A 669 38.62 10.28 5.68
C VAL A 669 37.84 9.81 4.45
N ILE A 670 38.47 9.00 3.59
CA ILE A 670 37.80 8.44 2.40
C ILE A 670 36.72 7.44 2.78
N TYR A 671 36.99 6.57 3.76
CA TYR A 671 35.99 5.61 4.25
C TYR A 671 34.77 6.31 4.85
N GLU A 672 34.98 7.30 5.73
CA GLU A 672 33.87 8.03 6.34
C GLU A 672 33.10 8.85 5.29
N LEU A 673 33.77 9.31 4.23
CA LEU A 673 33.12 9.96 3.08
C LEU A 673 32.19 8.98 2.35
N GLN A 674 32.70 7.80 1.96
CA GLN A 674 31.92 6.75 1.30
C GLN A 674 30.74 6.33 2.16
N ARG A 675 30.97 6.11 3.46
CA ARG A 675 29.92 5.82 4.44
C ARG A 675 28.84 6.90 4.50
N ALA A 676 29.22 8.18 4.46
CA ALA A 676 28.22 9.26 4.49
C ALA A 676 27.35 9.28 3.23
N ILE A 677 27.89 8.91 2.05
CA ILE A 677 27.12 8.77 0.82
C ILE A 677 26.21 7.52 0.90
N HIS A 678 26.67 6.41 1.48
CA HIS A 678 25.83 5.24 1.75
C HIS A 678 24.68 5.51 2.72
N ASP A 679 24.96 6.21 3.82
CA ASP A 679 23.92 6.62 4.77
C ASP A 679 22.84 7.43 4.01
N LEU A 680 23.25 8.38 3.17
CA LEU A 680 22.35 9.16 2.32
C LEU A 680 21.52 8.28 1.37
N LYS A 681 22.15 7.33 0.66
CA LYS A 681 21.48 6.34 -0.21
C LYS A 681 20.43 5.54 0.58
N SER A 682 20.78 5.09 1.78
CA SER A 682 19.93 4.23 2.62
C SER A 682 18.73 4.94 3.26
N ASP A 683 18.73 6.27 3.29
CA ASP A 683 17.67 7.09 3.89
C ASP A 683 16.61 7.53 2.86
N LEU A 684 16.92 7.50 1.56
CA LEU A 684 16.00 7.84 0.47
C LEU A 684 14.77 6.93 0.30
N PRO A 685 14.86 5.60 0.50
CA PRO A 685 13.70 4.70 0.37
C PRO A 685 12.51 5.11 1.24
N LEU A 686 12.76 5.70 2.41
CA LEU A 686 11.70 6.21 3.29
C LEU A 686 10.94 7.36 2.62
N VAL A 687 11.64 8.32 2.01
CA VAL A 687 11.02 9.44 1.27
C VAL A 687 10.18 8.89 0.12
N THR A 688 10.77 8.01 -0.68
CA THR A 688 10.08 7.36 -1.81
C THR A 688 8.83 6.62 -1.35
N TYR A 689 8.90 5.89 -0.24
CA TYR A 689 7.76 5.21 0.35
C TYR A 689 6.66 6.19 0.76
N ILE A 690 6.99 7.27 1.49
CA ILE A 690 6.00 8.27 1.94
C ILE A 690 5.27 8.89 0.76
N ILE A 691 6.01 9.31 -0.29
CA ILE A 691 5.42 9.87 -1.51
C ILE A 691 4.56 8.83 -2.23
N LYS A 692 5.06 7.61 -2.42
CA LYS A 692 4.31 6.55 -3.12
C LYS A 692 3.03 6.16 -2.38
N LEU A 693 3.09 6.06 -1.05
CA LEU A 693 1.96 5.74 -0.17
C LEU A 693 0.90 6.85 -0.26
N THR A 694 1.28 8.09 0.04
CA THR A 694 0.35 9.22 0.12
C THR A 694 -0.32 9.50 -1.23
N LEU A 695 0.41 9.46 -2.35
CA LEU A 695 -0.19 9.55 -3.68
C LEU A 695 -1.14 8.38 -3.98
N GLY A 696 -0.82 7.16 -3.51
CA GLY A 696 -1.73 6.01 -3.63
C GLY A 696 -3.02 6.18 -2.82
N HIS A 697 -2.93 6.76 -1.63
CA HIS A 697 -4.10 7.12 -0.82
C HIS A 697 -4.99 8.13 -1.53
N LEU A 698 -4.43 9.14 -2.21
CA LEU A 698 -5.20 10.10 -2.99
C LEU A 698 -5.94 9.45 -4.16
N GLU A 699 -5.29 8.52 -4.87
CA GLU A 699 -5.90 7.77 -5.98
C GLU A 699 -7.07 6.89 -5.49
N ASN A 700 -6.87 6.14 -4.41
CA ASN A 700 -7.92 5.30 -3.81
C ASN A 700 -9.09 6.14 -3.24
N ALA A 701 -8.79 7.29 -2.65
CA ALA A 701 -9.79 8.25 -2.19
C ALA A 701 -10.64 8.81 -3.34
N ASP A 702 -9.99 9.12 -4.47
CA ASP A 702 -10.65 9.62 -5.67
C ASP A 702 -11.56 8.58 -6.32
N ILE A 703 -11.10 7.33 -6.46
CA ILE A 703 -11.90 6.19 -6.93
C ILE A 703 -13.14 5.99 -6.04
N TYR A 704 -12.96 6.09 -4.72
CA TYR A 704 -14.08 6.01 -3.79
C TYR A 704 -15.09 7.14 -3.98
N LEU A 705 -14.62 8.38 -4.09
CA LEU A 705 -15.51 9.52 -4.30
C LEU A 705 -16.28 9.39 -5.63
N ALA A 706 -15.60 8.98 -6.71
CA ALA A 706 -16.24 8.69 -7.99
C ALA A 706 -17.31 7.60 -7.86
N THR A 707 -17.03 6.52 -7.11
CA THR A 707 -17.98 5.43 -6.83
C THR A 707 -19.21 5.92 -6.06
N VAL A 708 -19.04 6.80 -5.05
CA VAL A 708 -20.16 7.38 -4.29
C VAL A 708 -21.03 8.25 -5.19
N LEU A 709 -20.41 9.10 -6.03
CA LEU A 709 -21.12 9.97 -6.97
C LEU A 709 -21.87 9.17 -8.04
N GLU A 710 -21.24 8.16 -8.62
CA GLU A 710 -21.89 7.26 -9.58
C GLU A 710 -23.08 6.55 -8.95
N ARG A 711 -22.93 6.08 -7.70
CA ARG A 711 -24.00 5.36 -7.01
C ARG A 711 -25.17 6.28 -6.63
N ALA A 712 -24.90 7.50 -6.18
CA ALA A 712 -25.92 8.51 -5.91
C ALA A 712 -26.71 8.85 -7.18
N ASN A 713 -26.03 9.09 -8.30
CA ASN A 713 -26.68 9.35 -9.59
C ASN A 713 -27.53 8.16 -10.05
N SER A 714 -26.97 6.95 -9.98
CA SER A 714 -27.69 5.73 -10.32
C SER A 714 -28.95 5.55 -9.48
N ALA A 715 -28.87 5.81 -8.17
CA ALA A 715 -30.02 5.74 -7.27
C ALA A 715 -31.11 6.76 -7.63
N VAL A 716 -30.76 7.99 -8.01
CA VAL A 716 -31.75 8.98 -8.49
C VAL A 716 -32.46 8.48 -9.74
N TYR A 717 -31.72 7.97 -10.73
CA TYR A 717 -32.31 7.39 -11.94
C TYR A 717 -33.19 6.17 -11.64
N GLU A 718 -32.77 5.30 -10.72
CA GLU A 718 -33.56 4.16 -10.26
C GLU A 718 -34.91 4.61 -9.68
N VAL A 719 -34.91 5.63 -8.81
CA VAL A 719 -36.13 6.18 -8.18
C VAL A 719 -37.05 6.87 -9.19
N ILE A 720 -36.52 7.68 -10.10
CA ILE A 720 -37.32 8.33 -11.16
C ILE A 720 -38.04 7.27 -12.01
N ARG A 721 -37.33 6.22 -12.41
CA ARG A 721 -37.90 5.12 -13.19
C ARG A 721 -38.98 4.37 -12.40
N GLN A 722 -38.80 4.19 -11.09
CA GLN A 722 -39.83 3.58 -10.23
C GLN A 722 -41.08 4.46 -10.13
N TYR A 723 -40.91 5.78 -10.01
CA TYR A 723 -42.02 6.73 -10.05
C TYR A 723 -42.75 6.69 -11.40
N ASP A 724 -42.04 6.63 -12.53
CA ASP A 724 -42.65 6.52 -13.85
C ASP A 724 -43.49 5.25 -13.98
N GLY A 725 -43.01 4.11 -13.46
CA GLY A 725 -43.78 2.88 -13.38
C GLY A 725 -45.07 3.05 -12.56
N PHE A 726 -44.95 3.61 -11.36
CA PHE A 726 -46.09 3.91 -10.48
C PHE A 726 -47.10 4.87 -11.13
N LYS A 727 -46.61 5.90 -11.81
CA LYS A 727 -47.42 6.89 -12.53
C LYS A 727 -48.22 6.26 -13.67
N GLN A 728 -47.58 5.43 -14.50
CA GLN A 728 -48.27 4.74 -15.58
C GLN A 728 -49.38 3.83 -15.04
N GLU A 729 -49.08 3.04 -14.00
CA GLU A 729 -50.09 2.19 -13.35
C GLU A 729 -51.28 3.00 -12.84
N LEU A 730 -51.04 4.18 -12.26
CA LEU A 730 -52.10 5.07 -11.78
C LEU A 730 -52.92 5.71 -12.90
N LEU A 731 -52.28 6.16 -13.98
CA LEU A 731 -52.97 6.79 -15.11
C LEU A 731 -53.83 5.78 -15.87
N ASP A 732 -53.32 4.57 -16.09
CA ASP A 732 -54.09 3.48 -16.71
C ASP A 732 -55.34 3.17 -15.88
N ASN A 733 -55.20 3.13 -14.55
CA ASN A 733 -56.33 2.93 -13.65
C ASN A 733 -57.26 4.14 -13.55
N ALA A 734 -56.77 5.38 -13.65
CA ALA A 734 -57.60 6.58 -13.62
C ALA A 734 -58.61 6.61 -14.77
N PHE A 735 -58.18 6.19 -15.97
CA PHE A 735 -59.07 6.02 -17.11
C PHE A 735 -60.14 4.95 -16.84
N LEU A 736 -59.75 3.80 -16.29
CA LEU A 736 -60.68 2.72 -15.93
C LEU A 736 -61.69 3.15 -14.86
N VAL A 737 -61.29 3.99 -13.90
CA VAL A 737 -62.18 4.57 -12.90
C VAL A 737 -63.20 5.51 -13.54
N SER A 738 -62.72 6.44 -14.36
CA SER A 738 -63.58 7.41 -15.05
C SER A 738 -64.64 6.70 -15.92
N ASP A 739 -64.21 5.73 -16.73
CA ASP A 739 -65.12 4.90 -17.55
C ASP A 739 -66.04 4.03 -16.68
N GLY A 740 -65.49 3.42 -15.62
CA GLY A 740 -66.23 2.59 -14.67
C GLY A 740 -67.30 3.34 -13.86
N ILE A 741 -67.26 4.68 -13.85
CA ILE A 741 -68.31 5.55 -13.30
C ILE A 741 -69.28 5.97 -14.41
N ALA A 742 -68.76 6.56 -15.49
CA ALA A 742 -69.59 7.20 -16.52
C ALA A 742 -70.40 6.19 -17.36
N THR A 743 -69.79 5.08 -17.76
CA THR A 743 -70.42 4.10 -18.65
C THR A 743 -71.61 3.39 -17.98
N PRO A 744 -71.51 2.88 -16.74
CA PRO A 744 -72.66 2.26 -16.08
C PRO A 744 -73.81 3.24 -15.85
N PHE A 745 -73.53 4.47 -15.39
CA PHE A 745 -74.57 5.50 -15.24
C PHE A 745 -75.27 5.78 -16.57
N ARG A 746 -74.51 5.95 -17.65
CA ARG A 746 -75.06 6.18 -18.99
C ARG A 746 -75.94 5.02 -19.44
N LEU A 747 -75.43 3.79 -19.41
CA LEU A 747 -76.14 2.62 -19.93
C LEU A 747 -77.44 2.36 -19.16
N THR A 748 -77.39 2.39 -17.83
CA THR A 748 -78.58 2.12 -17.00
C THR A 748 -79.60 3.25 -17.14
N TYR A 749 -79.20 4.51 -17.05
CA TYR A 749 -80.15 5.63 -17.13
C TYR A 749 -80.77 5.77 -18.53
N THR A 750 -79.96 5.63 -19.60
CA THR A 750 -80.49 5.66 -20.98
C THR A 750 -81.51 4.55 -21.21
N ALA A 751 -81.29 3.34 -20.70
CA ALA A 751 -82.28 2.26 -20.80
C ALA A 751 -83.63 2.63 -20.14
N GLN A 752 -83.60 3.24 -18.94
CA GLN A 752 -84.83 3.67 -18.26
C GLN A 752 -85.57 4.76 -19.06
N VAL A 753 -84.84 5.74 -19.57
CA VAL A 753 -85.42 6.84 -20.35
C VAL A 753 -85.98 6.34 -21.68
N ASP A 754 -85.27 5.45 -22.38
CA ASP A 754 -85.71 4.85 -23.64
C ASP A 754 -87.00 4.04 -23.45
N ASP A 755 -87.10 3.23 -22.39
CA ASP A 755 -88.29 2.45 -22.08
C ASP A 755 -89.50 3.34 -21.75
N LEU A 756 -89.29 4.41 -20.97
CA LEU A 756 -90.34 5.39 -20.64
C LEU A 756 -90.80 6.20 -21.86
N ALA A 757 -89.89 6.49 -22.80
CA ALA A 757 -90.20 7.29 -23.98
C ALA A 757 -91.31 6.68 -24.85
N PHE A 758 -91.42 5.35 -24.90
CA PHE A 758 -92.48 4.65 -25.65
C PHE A 758 -93.88 4.89 -25.09
N ALA A 759 -94.00 5.19 -23.80
CA ALA A 759 -95.27 5.37 -23.10
C ALA A 759 -95.52 6.80 -22.62
N MET A 760 -94.63 7.75 -22.95
CA MET A 760 -94.66 9.11 -22.39
C MET A 760 -95.97 9.84 -22.66
N SER A 761 -96.52 9.73 -23.88
CA SER A 761 -97.81 10.36 -24.21
C SER A 761 -98.99 9.81 -23.41
N GLU A 762 -98.89 8.59 -22.88
CA GLU A 762 -99.90 7.96 -22.03
C GLU A 762 -99.66 8.32 -20.56
N LEU A 763 -98.40 8.37 -20.12
CA LEU A 763 -98.00 8.85 -18.79
C LEU A 763 -98.44 10.30 -18.55
N GLU A 764 -98.30 11.19 -19.55
CA GLU A 764 -98.70 12.60 -19.49
C GLU A 764 -100.22 12.81 -19.29
N GLN A 765 -101.04 11.80 -19.60
CA GLN A 765 -102.50 11.85 -19.43
C GLN A 765 -102.95 11.46 -18.00
N LEU A 766 -102.05 10.92 -17.17
CA LEU A 766 -102.37 10.57 -15.79
C LEU A 766 -102.55 11.83 -14.93
N GLY A 767 -103.56 11.82 -14.05
CA GLY A 767 -103.84 12.95 -13.16
C GLY A 767 -102.70 13.27 -12.17
N SER A 768 -101.86 12.28 -11.86
CA SER A 768 -100.66 12.43 -11.00
C SER A 768 -99.39 12.81 -11.76
N TYR A 769 -99.42 12.95 -13.08
CA TYR A 769 -98.22 13.19 -13.87
C TYR A 769 -97.51 14.49 -13.47
N THR A 770 -98.19 15.64 -13.60
CA THR A 770 -97.59 16.96 -13.36
C THR A 770 -97.13 17.15 -11.92
N ASP A 771 -97.91 16.66 -10.95
CA ASP A 771 -97.65 16.92 -9.53
C ASP A 771 -96.73 15.86 -8.88
N VAL A 772 -96.54 14.69 -9.50
CA VAL A 772 -95.76 13.58 -8.91
C VAL A 772 -94.69 13.03 -9.85
N LEU A 773 -95.06 12.49 -11.02
CA LEU A 773 -94.10 11.80 -11.89
C LEU A 773 -93.13 12.75 -12.60
N GLN A 774 -93.62 13.90 -13.08
CA GLN A 774 -92.78 14.91 -13.76
C GLN A 774 -91.66 15.44 -12.84
N PRO A 775 -91.91 15.80 -11.56
CA PRO A 775 -90.86 16.13 -10.61
C PRO A 775 -89.82 15.01 -10.41
N VAL A 776 -90.27 13.74 -10.37
CA VAL A 776 -89.37 12.58 -10.24
C VAL A 776 -88.46 12.46 -11.46
N LEU A 777 -89.02 12.48 -12.67
CA LEU A 777 -88.24 12.39 -13.91
C LEU A 777 -87.24 13.55 -14.04
N ALA A 778 -87.65 14.77 -13.68
CA ALA A 778 -86.77 15.93 -13.68
C ALA A 778 -85.63 15.81 -12.64
N ALA A 779 -85.88 15.20 -11.48
CA ALA A 779 -84.86 14.98 -10.46
C ALA A 779 -83.83 13.92 -10.88
N TYR A 780 -84.28 12.83 -11.52
CA TYR A 780 -83.37 11.83 -12.11
C TYR A 780 -82.57 12.40 -13.29
N GLU A 781 -83.20 13.21 -14.13
CA GLU A 781 -82.51 13.93 -15.21
C GLU A 781 -81.44 14.86 -14.65
N ALA A 782 -81.76 15.68 -13.65
CA ALA A 782 -80.79 16.53 -12.99
C ALA A 782 -79.64 15.73 -12.34
N ALA A 783 -79.88 14.52 -11.84
CA ALA A 783 -78.84 13.70 -11.21
C ALA A 783 -77.95 12.93 -12.22
N LEU A 784 -78.49 12.52 -13.38
CA LEU A 784 -77.85 11.53 -14.28
C LEU A 784 -77.72 11.98 -15.74
N GLU A 785 -78.15 13.18 -16.09
CA GLU A 785 -77.90 13.76 -17.41
C GLU A 785 -76.39 13.83 -17.73
N GLU A 786 -76.08 14.03 -19.01
CA GLU A 786 -74.72 13.90 -19.53
C GLU A 786 -73.70 14.79 -18.82
N THR A 787 -74.08 16.04 -18.58
CA THR A 787 -73.23 17.00 -17.88
C THR A 787 -72.88 16.51 -16.46
N ASN A 788 -73.88 16.05 -15.69
CA ASN A 788 -73.70 15.78 -14.26
C ASN A 788 -73.03 14.43 -14.02
N ARG A 789 -73.33 13.39 -14.82
CA ARG A 789 -72.61 12.11 -14.72
C ARG A 789 -71.15 12.22 -15.17
N ASN A 790 -70.87 12.98 -16.23
CA ASN A 790 -69.51 13.16 -16.73
C ASN A 790 -68.67 14.04 -15.78
N ALA A 791 -69.30 15.00 -15.08
CA ALA A 791 -68.63 15.82 -14.10
C ALA A 791 -67.99 14.99 -12.97
N ILE A 792 -68.65 13.93 -12.50
CA ILE A 792 -68.15 13.04 -11.45
C ILE A 792 -66.94 12.24 -11.95
N ALA A 793 -67.04 11.67 -13.16
CA ALA A 793 -65.96 10.91 -13.78
C ALA A 793 -64.71 11.79 -14.01
N PHE A 794 -64.90 13.02 -14.50
CA PHE A 794 -63.81 13.98 -14.70
C PHE A 794 -63.20 14.48 -13.38
N ALA A 795 -64.01 14.66 -12.33
CA ALA A 795 -63.52 15.02 -11.01
C ALA A 795 -62.62 13.93 -10.41
N ALA A 796 -62.96 12.65 -10.60
CA ALA A 796 -62.14 11.52 -10.18
C ALA A 796 -60.78 11.50 -10.90
N GLU A 797 -60.77 11.65 -12.23
CA GLU A 797 -59.54 11.73 -13.03
C GLU A 797 -58.66 12.92 -12.64
N THR A 798 -59.27 14.08 -12.41
CA THR A 798 -58.59 15.29 -11.96
C THR A 798 -57.94 15.08 -10.58
N THR A 799 -58.64 14.41 -9.66
CA THR A 799 -58.14 14.11 -8.31
C THR A 799 -56.90 13.21 -8.35
N LEU A 800 -56.93 12.15 -9.16
CA LEU A 800 -55.78 11.25 -9.34
C LEU A 800 -54.59 11.95 -10.03
N THR A 801 -54.86 12.81 -11.01
CA THR A 801 -53.82 13.62 -11.66
C THR A 801 -53.16 14.59 -10.66
N ASN A 802 -53.96 15.27 -9.83
CA ASN A 802 -53.46 16.16 -8.77
C ASN A 802 -52.67 15.41 -7.70
N TYR A 803 -53.09 14.19 -7.36
CA TYR A 803 -52.36 13.31 -6.46
C TYR A 803 -50.96 13.00 -7.00
N LEU A 804 -50.82 12.59 -8.26
CA LEU A 804 -49.52 12.33 -8.89
C LEU A 804 -48.62 13.58 -8.89
N ALA A 805 -49.18 14.75 -9.19
CA ALA A 805 -48.46 16.03 -9.14
C ALA A 805 -47.96 16.40 -7.74
N ARG A 806 -48.56 15.85 -6.67
CA ARG A 806 -48.07 15.99 -5.29
C ARG A 806 -47.03 14.93 -4.95
N VAL A 807 -47.21 13.69 -5.40
CA VAL A 807 -46.29 12.57 -5.09
C VAL A 807 -44.90 12.80 -5.66
N VAL A 808 -44.79 13.24 -6.92
CA VAL A 808 -43.49 13.51 -7.57
C VAL A 808 -42.65 14.55 -6.80
N LYS A 809 -43.31 15.45 -6.07
CA LYS A 809 -42.61 16.46 -5.25
C LYS A 809 -41.94 15.89 -4.00
N LEU A 810 -42.24 14.64 -3.62
CA LEU A 810 -41.62 13.99 -2.46
C LEU A 810 -40.17 13.56 -2.75
N ASP A 811 -39.86 13.26 -4.00
CA ASP A 811 -38.57 12.80 -4.50
C ASP A 811 -37.91 13.71 -5.56
N ASP A 812 -38.59 14.75 -6.07
CA ASP A 812 -38.10 15.76 -7.04
C ASP A 812 -36.76 16.46 -6.70
N LEU A 813 -36.20 16.24 -5.52
CA LEU A 813 -34.94 16.84 -5.06
C LEU A 813 -34.01 15.80 -4.40
N LEU A 814 -34.12 14.52 -4.81
CA LEU A 814 -33.31 13.45 -4.25
C LEU A 814 -31.82 13.63 -4.57
N ASP A 815 -31.51 14.14 -5.77
CA ASP A 815 -30.19 14.59 -6.18
C ASP A 815 -29.60 15.61 -5.19
N ARG A 816 -30.34 16.70 -4.92
CA ARG A 816 -29.91 17.74 -3.98
C ARG A 816 -29.81 17.24 -2.56
N PHE A 817 -30.68 16.31 -2.17
CA PHE A 817 -30.65 15.69 -0.86
C PHE A 817 -29.36 14.86 -0.67
N TYR A 818 -28.99 14.04 -1.65
CA TYR A 818 -27.72 13.30 -1.60
C TYR A 818 -26.52 14.25 -1.60
N ASP A 819 -26.51 15.24 -2.48
CA ASP A 819 -25.43 16.23 -2.54
C ASP A 819 -25.24 16.95 -1.20
N GLU A 820 -26.32 17.43 -0.58
CA GLU A 820 -26.25 18.18 0.67
C GLU A 820 -25.87 17.30 1.86
N LYS A 821 -26.37 16.06 1.91
CA LYS A 821 -26.33 15.25 3.13
C LYS A 821 -25.26 14.16 3.14
N LEU A 822 -24.80 13.69 1.99
CA LEU A 822 -23.77 12.65 1.90
C LEU A 822 -22.36 13.23 1.69
N CYS A 823 -22.25 14.52 1.35
CA CYS A 823 -20.96 15.17 1.15
C CYS A 823 -20.06 15.06 2.40
N LYS A 824 -20.58 15.40 3.59
CA LYS A 824 -19.80 15.32 4.84
C LYS A 824 -19.41 13.87 5.20
N PRO A 825 -20.32 12.89 5.22
CA PRO A 825 -19.94 11.49 5.42
C PRO A 825 -18.89 10.96 4.43
N ALA A 826 -19.01 11.30 3.14
CA ALA A 826 -18.02 10.91 2.13
C ALA A 826 -16.66 11.55 2.38
N GLN A 827 -16.64 12.83 2.77
CA GLN A 827 -15.41 13.53 3.16
C GLN A 827 -14.75 12.90 4.39
N ASP A 828 -15.52 12.53 5.41
CA ASP A 828 -14.96 11.98 6.65
C ASP A 828 -14.37 10.58 6.46
N ILE A 829 -15.00 9.72 5.66
CA ILE A 829 -14.44 8.42 5.28
C ILE A 829 -13.15 8.57 4.48
N MET A 830 -13.16 9.50 3.51
CA MET A 830 -11.98 9.80 2.70
C MET A 830 -10.85 10.41 3.53
N GLN A 831 -11.20 11.24 4.53
CA GLN A 831 -10.24 11.93 5.38
C GLN A 831 -9.31 10.96 6.11
N VAL A 832 -9.85 9.84 6.61
CA VAL A 832 -9.06 8.80 7.29
C VAL A 832 -7.98 8.21 6.38
N LEU A 833 -8.26 8.04 5.09
CA LEU A 833 -7.27 7.53 4.14
C LEU A 833 -6.22 8.58 3.79
N ILE A 834 -6.64 9.79 3.40
CA ILE A 834 -5.73 10.84 2.93
C ILE A 834 -4.88 11.45 4.05
N ALA A 835 -5.32 11.35 5.31
CA ALA A 835 -4.49 11.68 6.47
C ALA A 835 -3.30 10.71 6.63
N SER A 836 -3.37 9.51 6.05
CA SER A 836 -2.29 8.51 6.11
C SER A 836 -1.88 8.14 7.55
N GLY A 837 -2.86 8.12 8.46
CA GLY A 837 -2.65 7.68 9.84
C GLY A 837 -2.38 6.17 9.95
N PRO A 838 -2.10 5.67 11.17
CA PRO A 838 -1.57 4.32 11.37
C PRO A 838 -2.55 3.19 11.00
N TRP A 839 -3.86 3.47 10.98
CA TRP A 839 -4.90 2.53 10.60
C TRP A 839 -5.65 2.94 9.33
N ALA A 840 -5.12 3.91 8.57
CA ALA A 840 -5.79 4.55 7.44
C ALA A 840 -6.36 3.54 6.44
N ASP A 841 -5.50 2.66 5.91
CA ASP A 841 -5.88 1.64 4.93
C ASP A 841 -6.92 0.65 5.48
N TYR A 842 -6.73 0.19 6.72
CA TYR A 842 -7.63 -0.78 7.36
C TYR A 842 -9.02 -0.18 7.58
N CYS A 843 -9.10 1.01 8.19
CA CYS A 843 -10.36 1.69 8.47
C CYS A 843 -11.07 2.07 7.17
N PHE A 844 -10.34 2.61 6.19
CA PHE A 844 -10.92 2.93 4.90
C PHE A 844 -11.51 1.68 4.21
N SER A 845 -10.77 0.56 4.16
CA SER A 845 -11.26 -0.68 3.55
C SER A 845 -12.49 -1.28 4.26
N LYS A 846 -12.61 -1.04 5.59
CA LYS A 846 -13.74 -1.48 6.42
C LYS A 846 -15.02 -0.67 6.18
N TYR A 847 -14.90 0.63 5.92
CA TYR A 847 -16.04 1.54 5.91
C TYR A 847 -16.37 2.16 4.54
N SER A 848 -15.40 2.30 3.64
CA SER A 848 -15.62 2.89 2.31
C SER A 848 -16.68 2.17 1.47
N PRO A 849 -16.83 0.83 1.51
CA PRO A 849 -17.91 0.17 0.78
C PRO A 849 -19.30 0.43 1.37
N ARG A 850 -19.42 0.88 2.64
CA ARG A 850 -20.73 0.97 3.32
C ARG A 850 -21.57 2.14 2.85
N LEU A 851 -20.96 3.32 2.64
CA LEU A 851 -21.70 4.51 2.23
C LEU A 851 -22.46 4.34 0.91
N PRO A 852 -21.84 3.88 -0.21
CA PRO A 852 -22.58 3.66 -1.45
C PRO A 852 -23.68 2.60 -1.30
N GLU A 853 -23.52 1.64 -0.39
CA GLU A 853 -24.55 0.63 -0.12
C GLU A 853 -25.73 1.17 0.68
N LEU A 854 -25.51 2.12 1.58
CA LEU A 854 -26.61 2.83 2.24
C LEU A 854 -27.47 3.60 1.22
N VAL A 855 -26.85 4.16 0.17
CA VAL A 855 -27.56 4.79 -0.95
C VAL A 855 -28.40 3.76 -1.71
N SER A 856 -27.85 2.57 -2.00
CA SER A 856 -28.60 1.45 -2.59
C SER A 856 -29.84 1.09 -1.76
N ILE A 857 -29.67 0.95 -0.45
CA ILE A 857 -30.75 0.60 0.48
C ILE A 857 -31.80 1.71 0.51
N ASN A 858 -31.39 2.97 0.45
CA ASN A 858 -32.29 4.10 0.40
C ASN A 858 -33.15 4.07 -0.87
N ALA A 859 -32.55 3.89 -2.06
CA ALA A 859 -33.27 3.78 -3.33
C ALA A 859 -34.32 2.65 -3.32
N ASN A 860 -33.94 1.46 -2.85
CA ASN A 860 -34.88 0.33 -2.69
C ASN A 860 -36.05 0.65 -1.76
N ARG A 861 -35.84 1.51 -0.76
CA ARG A 861 -36.90 1.96 0.14
C ARG A 861 -37.91 2.90 -0.54
N PHE A 862 -37.51 3.69 -1.53
CA PHE A 862 -38.46 4.47 -2.34
C PHE A 862 -39.34 3.54 -3.18
N GLN A 863 -38.74 2.52 -3.81
CA GLN A 863 -39.48 1.49 -4.53
C GLN A 863 -40.57 0.87 -3.66
N LEU A 864 -40.20 0.48 -2.43
CA LEU A 864 -41.14 -0.04 -1.44
C LEU A 864 -42.31 0.91 -1.19
N CYS A 865 -42.06 2.22 -1.07
CA CYS A 865 -43.11 3.20 -0.84
C CYS A 865 -44.11 3.24 -2.01
N TYR A 866 -43.60 3.24 -3.26
CA TYR A 866 -44.44 3.20 -4.46
C TYR A 866 -45.27 1.93 -4.56
N GLU A 867 -44.65 0.76 -4.38
CA GLU A 867 -45.35 -0.52 -4.45
C GLU A 867 -46.44 -0.66 -3.37
N LEU A 868 -46.21 -0.13 -2.16
CA LEU A 868 -47.18 -0.18 -1.08
C LEU A 868 -48.43 0.67 -1.37
N GLU A 869 -48.26 1.88 -1.88
CA GLU A 869 -49.42 2.73 -2.21
C GLU A 869 -50.13 2.29 -3.50
N ALA A 870 -49.42 1.73 -4.49
CA ALA A 870 -50.05 1.15 -5.68
C ALA A 870 -51.09 0.08 -5.30
N VAL A 871 -50.69 -0.83 -4.39
CA VAL A 871 -51.58 -1.89 -3.88
C VAL A 871 -52.78 -1.32 -3.11
N ARG A 872 -52.60 -0.22 -2.38
CA ARG A 872 -53.69 0.41 -1.60
C ARG A 872 -54.68 1.12 -2.52
N LEU A 873 -54.18 1.87 -3.50
CA LEU A 873 -54.99 2.57 -4.49
C LEU A 873 -55.73 1.60 -5.41
N ALA A 874 -55.16 0.44 -5.72
CA ALA A 874 -55.88 -0.62 -6.44
C ALA A 874 -57.19 -1.04 -5.74
N LYS A 875 -57.23 -1.05 -4.40
CA LYS A 875 -58.44 -1.39 -3.63
C LYS A 875 -59.49 -0.29 -3.66
N LEU A 876 -59.08 0.98 -3.81
CA LEU A 876 -60.02 2.08 -3.98
C LEU A 876 -60.89 1.84 -5.22
N TYR A 877 -60.31 1.33 -6.32
CA TYR A 877 -61.05 1.03 -7.54
C TYR A 877 -62.13 -0.03 -7.34
N GLU A 878 -61.88 -1.06 -6.51
CA GLU A 878 -62.90 -2.04 -6.15
C GLU A 878 -64.05 -1.42 -5.34
N ILE A 879 -63.75 -0.47 -4.45
CA ILE A 879 -64.75 0.24 -3.64
C ILE A 879 -65.60 1.16 -4.53
N ILE A 880 -64.96 1.89 -5.46
CA ILE A 880 -65.63 2.73 -6.45
C ILE A 880 -66.67 1.92 -7.23
N GLY A 881 -66.28 0.76 -7.79
CA GLY A 881 -67.21 -0.08 -8.54
C GLY A 881 -68.43 -0.53 -7.73
N ARG A 882 -68.26 -0.81 -6.44
CA ARG A 882 -69.37 -1.17 -5.53
C ARG A 882 -70.30 0.01 -5.24
N LEU A 883 -69.74 1.21 -5.04
CA LEU A 883 -70.53 2.43 -4.82
C LEU A 883 -71.31 2.81 -6.08
N VAL A 884 -70.71 2.70 -7.26
CA VAL A 884 -71.40 2.87 -8.55
C VAL A 884 -72.56 1.89 -8.64
N GLN A 885 -72.36 0.60 -8.36
CA GLN A 885 -73.44 -0.38 -8.37
C GLN A 885 -74.56 -0.04 -7.38
N GLN A 886 -74.23 0.46 -6.18
CA GLN A 886 -75.21 0.91 -5.20
C GLN A 886 -76.05 2.11 -5.65
N ILE A 887 -75.50 2.97 -6.51
CA ILE A 887 -76.23 4.08 -7.16
C ILE A 887 -77.14 3.52 -8.26
N LEU A 888 -76.66 2.57 -9.06
CA LEU A 888 -77.46 1.95 -10.14
C LEU A 888 -78.72 1.25 -9.64
N TYR A 889 -78.67 0.62 -8.46
CA TYR A 889 -79.85 0.02 -7.82
C TYR A 889 -80.98 1.02 -7.54
N ASP A 890 -80.67 2.31 -7.35
CA ASP A 890 -81.69 3.35 -7.15
C ASP A 890 -82.33 3.79 -8.49
N VAL A 891 -81.81 3.32 -9.63
CA VAL A 891 -82.21 3.73 -10.99
C VAL A 891 -82.89 2.59 -11.75
N GLU A 892 -82.43 1.35 -11.60
CA GLU A 892 -82.70 0.25 -12.54
C GLU A 892 -84.16 -0.22 -12.66
N ASN A 893 -85.04 0.16 -11.72
CA ASN A 893 -86.47 -0.22 -11.73
C ASN A 893 -87.43 0.93 -12.06
N LEU A 894 -86.92 2.15 -12.31
CA LEU A 894 -87.73 3.34 -12.51
C LEU A 894 -88.77 3.16 -13.63
N ALA A 895 -88.33 2.66 -14.79
CA ALA A 895 -89.19 2.43 -15.94
C ALA A 895 -90.16 1.27 -15.72
N GLU A 896 -89.68 0.13 -15.18
CA GLU A 896 -90.51 -1.05 -14.93
C GLU A 896 -91.66 -0.72 -13.97
N ASP A 897 -91.37 -0.06 -12.85
CA ASP A 897 -92.38 0.30 -11.86
C ASP A 897 -93.37 1.34 -12.42
N THR A 898 -92.87 2.34 -13.13
CA THR A 898 -93.68 3.40 -13.74
C THR A 898 -94.62 2.83 -14.82
N LEU A 899 -94.11 1.96 -15.70
CA LEU A 899 -94.91 1.29 -16.74
C LEU A 899 -95.90 0.30 -16.14
N THR A 900 -95.52 -0.41 -15.07
CA THR A 900 -96.42 -1.31 -14.33
C THR A 900 -97.60 -0.54 -13.74
N CYS A 901 -97.37 0.66 -13.20
CA CYS A 901 -98.45 1.52 -12.75
C CYS A 901 -99.32 2.03 -13.91
N LEU A 902 -98.73 2.44 -15.02
CA LEU A 902 -99.47 2.91 -16.21
C LEU A 902 -100.44 1.84 -16.74
N TYR A 903 -100.01 0.58 -16.84
CA TYR A 903 -100.83 -0.49 -17.41
C TYR A 903 -101.92 -1.03 -16.47
N ARG A 904 -102.06 -0.50 -15.25
CA ARG A 904 -103.22 -0.76 -14.39
C ARG A 904 -104.38 0.20 -14.73
N TRP A 905 -105.24 -0.24 -15.65
CA TRP A 905 -106.26 0.58 -16.32
C TRP A 905 -107.28 1.31 -15.41
N GLU A 906 -107.52 0.90 -14.17
CA GLU A 906 -108.52 1.54 -13.27
C GLU A 906 -107.90 2.46 -12.20
N ASP A 907 -106.62 2.29 -11.83
CA ASP A 907 -105.95 2.93 -10.69
C ASP A 907 -104.52 3.45 -10.97
N GLY A 908 -104.08 3.54 -12.22
CA GLY A 908 -102.70 3.92 -12.57
C GLY A 908 -102.23 5.28 -12.01
N SER A 909 -103.12 6.27 -11.92
CA SER A 909 -102.80 7.57 -11.31
C SER A 909 -102.55 7.47 -9.79
N ASP A 910 -103.32 6.63 -9.09
CA ASP A 910 -103.17 6.38 -7.66
C ASP A 910 -101.91 5.55 -7.38
N CYS A 911 -101.57 4.62 -8.27
CA CYS A 911 -100.33 3.84 -8.23
C CYS A 911 -99.09 4.75 -8.34
N ILE A 912 -99.05 5.65 -9.33
CA ILE A 912 -97.97 6.64 -9.48
C ILE A 912 -97.90 7.57 -8.27
N ALA A 913 -99.04 8.02 -7.73
CA ALA A 913 -99.08 8.84 -6.52
C ALA A 913 -98.52 8.11 -5.29
N LEU A 914 -98.62 6.77 -5.24
CA LEU A 914 -98.06 5.95 -4.17
C LEU A 914 -96.54 5.78 -4.28
N ILE A 915 -96.01 5.51 -5.48
CA ILE A 915 -94.57 5.22 -5.67
C ILE A 915 -93.71 6.47 -5.86
N GLY A 916 -94.28 7.56 -6.38
CA GLY A 916 -93.55 8.78 -6.73
C GLY A 916 -92.77 9.43 -5.59
N PRO A 917 -93.32 9.55 -4.35
CA PRO A 917 -92.56 10.08 -3.22
C PRO A 917 -91.30 9.27 -2.90
N TYR A 918 -91.34 7.94 -3.05
CA TYR A 918 -90.17 7.08 -2.82
C TYR A 918 -89.12 7.28 -3.91
N TYR A 919 -89.52 7.38 -5.17
CA TYR A 919 -88.59 7.68 -6.26
C TYR A 919 -87.98 9.08 -6.15
N LEU A 920 -88.73 10.07 -5.64
CA LEU A 920 -88.16 11.39 -5.36
C LEU A 920 -87.09 11.31 -4.23
N GLU A 921 -87.33 10.55 -3.17
CA GLU A 921 -86.33 10.29 -2.12
C GLU A 921 -85.11 9.54 -2.65
N LEU A 922 -85.30 8.56 -3.55
CA LEU A 922 -84.20 7.86 -4.22
C LEU A 922 -83.36 8.82 -5.07
N SER A 923 -83.97 9.78 -5.77
CA SER A 923 -83.22 10.79 -6.54
C SER A 923 -82.32 11.67 -5.66
N ASP A 924 -82.77 12.05 -4.47
CA ASP A 924 -81.95 12.76 -3.47
C ASP A 924 -80.81 11.88 -2.93
N LEU A 925 -81.08 10.57 -2.76
CA LEU A 925 -80.07 9.60 -2.33
C LEU A 925 -79.00 9.36 -3.40
N ILE A 926 -79.36 9.37 -4.69
CA ILE A 926 -78.40 9.27 -5.81
C ILE A 926 -77.37 10.41 -5.70
N VAL A 927 -77.82 11.66 -5.54
CA VAL A 927 -76.92 12.82 -5.41
C VAL A 927 -76.00 12.70 -4.19
N LYS A 928 -76.53 12.24 -3.04
CA LYS A 928 -75.72 12.00 -1.83
C LYS A 928 -74.68 10.91 -2.05
N LYS A 929 -75.05 9.79 -2.68
CA LYS A 929 -74.13 8.69 -2.99
C LYS A 929 -73.06 9.09 -4.01
N GLN A 930 -73.40 9.95 -4.99
CA GLN A 930 -72.43 10.54 -5.92
C GLN A 930 -71.41 11.44 -5.18
N GLN A 931 -71.85 12.19 -4.18
CA GLN A 931 -70.96 12.96 -3.31
C GLN A 931 -70.07 12.03 -2.46
N ASP A 932 -70.62 10.97 -1.88
CA ASP A 932 -69.84 9.97 -1.13
C ASP A 932 -68.76 9.31 -2.00
N LEU A 933 -69.09 9.01 -3.26
CA LEU A 933 -68.14 8.52 -4.25
C LEU A 933 -67.00 9.52 -4.53
N SER A 934 -67.30 10.81 -4.62
CA SER A 934 -66.26 11.84 -4.80
C SER A 934 -65.39 11.99 -3.55
N ASN A 935 -66.03 12.03 -2.37
CA ASN A 935 -65.35 12.17 -1.08
C ASN A 935 -64.38 11.00 -0.81
N ILE A 936 -64.76 9.75 -1.10
CA ILE A 936 -63.89 8.61 -0.83
C ILE A 936 -62.63 8.63 -1.69
N ILE A 937 -62.71 9.12 -2.93
CA ILE A 937 -61.56 9.27 -3.84
C ILE A 937 -60.61 10.34 -3.29
N GLU A 938 -61.15 11.48 -2.88
CA GLU A 938 -60.36 12.56 -2.28
C GLU A 938 -59.68 12.10 -0.98
N TYR A 939 -60.43 11.51 -0.05
CA TYR A 939 -59.89 11.07 1.24
C TYR A 939 -58.83 9.99 1.10
N GLU A 940 -59.01 9.01 0.21
CA GLU A 940 -58.02 7.95 0.05
C GLU A 940 -56.76 8.43 -0.70
N THR A 941 -56.88 9.35 -1.65
CA THR A 941 -55.71 9.95 -2.31
C THR A 941 -54.92 10.86 -1.36
N ASP A 942 -55.59 11.61 -0.48
CA ASP A 942 -54.93 12.37 0.59
C ASP A 942 -54.25 11.48 1.62
N ALA A 943 -54.93 10.42 2.06
CA ALA A 943 -54.37 9.45 2.99
C ALA A 943 -53.16 8.73 2.36
N SER A 944 -53.23 8.38 1.07
CA SER A 944 -52.13 7.80 0.30
C SER A 944 -50.94 8.73 0.25
N TYR A 945 -51.15 10.02 -0.05
CA TYR A 945 -50.08 11.01 -0.07
C TYR A 945 -49.38 11.13 1.28
N ASN A 946 -50.13 11.21 2.38
CA ASN A 946 -49.56 11.31 3.72
C ASN A 946 -48.75 10.08 4.11
N ARG A 947 -49.19 8.88 3.72
CA ARG A 947 -48.44 7.62 3.95
C ARG A 947 -47.18 7.55 3.10
N MET A 948 -47.25 7.96 1.83
CA MET A 948 -46.09 8.07 0.94
C MET A 948 -45.05 9.02 1.50
N ALA A 949 -45.48 10.23 1.91
CA ALA A 949 -44.62 11.24 2.50
C ALA A 949 -43.92 10.72 3.77
N ALA A 950 -44.65 10.04 4.66
CA ALA A 950 -44.06 9.43 5.85
C ALA A 950 -43.04 8.33 5.51
N CYS A 951 -43.31 7.51 4.48
CA CYS A 951 -42.44 6.44 4.03
C CYS A 951 -41.11 6.99 3.45
N VAL A 952 -41.22 7.97 2.55
CA VAL A 952 -40.08 8.66 1.91
C VAL A 952 -39.24 9.41 2.93
N ASN A 953 -39.87 10.23 3.78
CA ASN A 953 -39.15 11.00 4.81
C ASN A 953 -38.48 10.07 5.84
N GLY A 954 -39.15 8.98 6.24
CA GLY A 954 -38.54 7.97 7.09
C GLY A 954 -37.35 7.26 6.44
N GLY A 955 -37.36 7.12 5.11
CA GLY A 955 -36.21 6.63 4.34
C GLY A 955 -35.04 7.60 4.37
N LYS A 956 -35.28 8.88 4.09
CA LYS A 956 -34.29 9.96 4.18
C LYS A 956 -33.67 10.04 5.57
N CYS A 957 -34.48 10.12 6.63
CA CYS A 957 -33.97 10.17 8.01
C CYS A 957 -33.17 8.92 8.40
N GLY A 958 -33.60 7.73 7.93
CA GLY A 958 -32.87 6.49 8.18
C GLY A 958 -31.49 6.45 7.52
N LEU A 959 -31.37 7.01 6.30
CA LEU A 959 -30.09 7.16 5.63
C LEU A 959 -29.15 8.10 6.41
N LEU A 960 -29.67 9.25 6.86
CA LEU A 960 -28.88 10.22 7.63
C LEU A 960 -28.34 9.61 8.92
N SER A 961 -29.20 8.97 9.71
CA SER A 961 -28.79 8.31 10.95
C SER A 961 -27.73 7.23 10.69
N ALA A 962 -27.89 6.41 9.64
CA ALA A 962 -26.91 5.38 9.32
C ALA A 962 -25.58 5.95 8.80
N ALA A 963 -25.61 7.11 8.13
CA ALA A 963 -24.42 7.81 7.69
C ALA A 963 -23.69 8.50 8.86
N GLU A 964 -24.42 9.05 9.83
CA GLU A 964 -23.87 9.59 11.08
C GLU A 964 -23.19 8.48 11.90
N ASP A 965 -23.86 7.35 12.13
CA ASP A 965 -23.28 6.19 12.81
C ASP A 965 -22.00 5.69 12.09
N LEU A 966 -21.98 5.75 10.75
CA LEU A 966 -20.82 5.36 9.96
C LEU A 966 -19.64 6.32 10.15
N VAL A 967 -19.88 7.62 10.27
CA VAL A 967 -18.83 8.61 10.55
C VAL A 967 -18.25 8.40 11.94
N ASP A 968 -19.10 8.18 12.94
CA ASP A 968 -18.65 7.91 14.31
C ASP A 968 -17.82 6.62 14.38
N ASP A 969 -18.26 5.55 13.70
CA ASP A 969 -17.53 4.29 13.58
C ASP A 969 -16.13 4.49 12.95
N VAL A 970 -16.03 5.34 11.92
CA VAL A 970 -14.79 5.63 11.19
C VAL A 970 -13.80 6.40 12.06
N GLN A 971 -14.28 7.42 12.77
CA GLN A 971 -13.44 8.21 13.70
C GLN A 971 -12.95 7.35 14.87
N ALA A 972 -13.78 6.44 15.39
CA ALA A 972 -13.35 5.49 16.41
C ALA A 972 -12.26 4.54 15.88
N CYS A 973 -12.40 4.06 14.64
CA CYS A 973 -11.41 3.19 14.01
C CYS A 973 -10.08 3.91 13.77
N GLU A 974 -10.09 5.18 13.38
CA GLU A 974 -8.86 5.97 13.19
C GLU A 974 -7.99 5.97 14.46
N LEU A 975 -8.63 6.02 15.64
CA LEU A 975 -7.96 6.05 16.94
C LEU A 975 -7.56 4.67 17.48
N ALA A 976 -8.44 3.67 17.35
CA ALA A 976 -8.30 2.37 18.02
C ALA A 976 -8.09 1.18 17.07
N GLY A 977 -8.10 1.41 15.75
CA GLY A 977 -7.96 0.38 14.73
C GLY A 977 -8.97 -0.78 14.92
N PRO A 978 -8.52 -2.04 15.01
CA PRO A 978 -9.41 -3.20 15.16
C PRO A 978 -10.10 -3.29 16.54
N GLN A 979 -9.72 -2.44 17.50
CA GLN A 979 -10.33 -2.42 18.84
C GLN A 979 -11.49 -1.42 18.98
N ALA A 980 -11.81 -0.67 17.91
CA ALA A 980 -13.02 0.15 17.81
C ALA A 980 -14.28 -0.72 17.70
#